data_AF-A0A8J6W8K5-F1
#
_entry.id   AF-A0A8J6W8K5-F1
#
_cell.length_a   1.000
_cell.length_b   1.000
_cell.length_c   1.000
_cell.angle_alpha   90.00
_cell.angle_beta   90.00
_cell.angle_gamma   90.00
#
_symmetry.space_group_name_H-M   'P 1'
#
loop_
_entity.id
_entity.type
_entity.pdbx_description
1 polymer ?
#
loop_
_entity_poly.entity_id
_entity_poly.type
_entity_poly.pdbx_seq_one_letter_code
_entity_poly.pdbx_strand_id
1 'polypeptide(L)'
;MTLATSDTGRPFINLSNRAIANRFWERIQNHWGHQRLPSGQRFLGSVGIERESTEEILDIVGENLGRLESVTSTQLRRYFGEYETNWIKLLTFALSEYAYYDDGNHGYWQGLCARLNIHYGQGTTHALQQVVWQGIKELGLVKSSKANRYVSSLWLQSGIPCQNLGHFADLIQALDYDWWDIAHADPVDLAQLLCDICQHRFPNRGRLLTFLRSSCPEDNEEEADPISGTLLQGLAAVAHELERRGESPKILRDELQRTRILQNYSLPNTFFLRSWDSLINVLTPRRKKIVGSSIISQRRKPLSLVLDITDSFDIQLVLPEQEIHRKGWKQLQAEYCTILEGSWEGSIDLGSGVVKIPGLWQTLTESAEQWAWQLRSHNDTVLLEWHHPGIQPEQLCLIFDADTGEWRSPEQLQISSEIILFTPNNVEREYGGNIELIDSFIPCSLQGWRGHLIQRTGNSAEITLRRGAVTQKIYWQKNSYLQPKLQGIYLKSHYVSFLGTPTLWHPPGVLAKTLNILIEDLQQREAITQPNEQITIAASTSWQEIDLRQWIQTSGTYNIRLWSSNTQWSETFQIQEDCQLSHLPSVQDVNILDRRKNTIQKFPADCLESQDFWLEELTIKGLWPLEELDFEMTNGEDKVSILRKVDGLGNVVINLASFRDVLAEADRYSLTWLREGKSYQLLSFNLNKELWSLDQPENLPASKSSSAPIDVPPVKASVYWIEIGRSKAKQLQQLLTSQIQAEGLARVVSISYDKALSEFVIVRLSDQKYEPVFKEMCSSVEKRLYRKINLINR
;
A
#
# COMPACT_ATOMS: atom_id res chain seq x y z
N MET A 1 9.89 27.88 30.49
CA MET A 1 9.21 29.19 30.56
C MET A 1 8.52 29.23 31.91
N THR A 2 8.80 30.22 32.76
CA THR A 2 8.06 30.46 34.00
C THR A 2 6.60 30.71 33.62
N LEU A 3 5.69 29.81 33.99
CA LEU A 3 4.26 29.97 33.74
C LEU A 3 3.79 31.17 34.56
N ALA A 4 3.07 32.10 33.94
CA ALA A 4 2.38 33.13 34.70
C ALA A 4 1.27 32.46 35.51
N THR A 5 1.20 32.74 36.81
CA THR A 5 0.10 32.29 37.66
C THR A 5 -1.11 33.20 37.42
N SER A 6 -2.29 32.61 37.22
CA SER A 6 -3.57 33.33 37.21
C SER A 6 -3.87 33.97 38.57
N ASP A 7 -4.91 34.82 38.62
CA ASP A 7 -5.45 35.37 39.87
C ASP A 7 -5.96 34.28 40.85
N THR A 8 -6.12 33.04 40.37
CA THR A 8 -6.50 31.84 41.14
C THR A 8 -5.30 30.98 41.58
N GLY A 9 -4.06 31.40 41.28
CA GLY A 9 -2.84 30.69 41.66
C GLY A 9 -2.48 29.48 40.79
N ARG A 10 -3.16 29.30 39.64
CA ARG A 10 -2.95 28.18 38.70
C ARG A 10 -2.07 28.59 37.51
N PRO A 11 -1.38 27.66 36.83
CA PRO A 11 -0.62 27.97 35.63
C PRO A 11 -1.55 28.48 34.51
N PHE A 12 -1.23 29.64 33.93
CA PHE A 12 -2.06 30.29 32.91
C PHE A 12 -1.29 30.54 31.60
N ILE A 13 -1.89 30.08 30.49
CA ILE A 13 -1.46 30.37 29.12
C ILE A 13 -2.68 30.89 28.36
N ASN A 14 -2.60 32.12 27.83
CA ASN A 14 -3.73 32.71 27.09
C ASN A 14 -3.89 32.07 25.70
N LEU A 15 -4.87 31.17 25.54
CA LEU A 15 -5.12 30.44 24.30
C LEU A 15 -5.77 31.30 23.21
N SER A 16 -6.35 32.47 23.55
CA SER A 16 -6.86 33.44 22.55
C SER A 16 -5.73 34.14 21.78
N ASN A 17 -4.51 34.16 22.33
CA ASN A 17 -3.35 34.68 21.64
C ASN A 17 -2.79 33.61 20.70
N ARG A 18 -2.98 33.79 19.39
CA ARG A 18 -2.55 32.85 18.35
C ARG A 18 -1.07 32.45 18.46
N ALA A 19 -0.16 33.39 18.73
CA ALA A 19 1.26 33.09 18.81
C ALA A 19 1.60 32.20 20.03
N ILE A 20 0.89 32.41 21.14
CA ILE A 20 1.07 31.63 22.37
C ILE A 20 0.45 30.24 22.21
N ALA A 21 -0.78 30.16 21.67
CA ALA A 21 -1.43 28.88 21.37
C ALA A 21 -0.62 28.03 20.38
N ASN A 22 0.00 28.66 19.37
CA ASN A 22 0.88 27.97 18.44
C ASN A 22 2.10 27.38 19.13
N ARG A 23 2.84 28.18 19.92
CA ARG A 23 4.00 27.69 20.68
C ARG A 23 3.64 26.56 21.64
N PHE A 24 2.45 26.64 22.26
CA PHE A 24 2.01 25.61 23.18
C PHE A 24 1.63 24.32 22.44
N TRP A 25 0.92 24.42 21.32
CA TRP A 25 0.62 23.28 20.47
C TRP A 25 1.89 22.65 19.88
N GLU A 26 2.86 23.43 19.42
CA GLU A 26 4.16 22.93 18.92
C GLU A 26 4.89 22.10 19.98
N ARG A 27 4.83 22.49 21.26
CA ARG A 27 5.40 21.69 22.35
C ARG A 27 4.73 20.32 22.46
N ILE A 28 3.40 20.27 22.41
CA ILE A 28 2.66 19.00 22.48
C ILE A 28 2.92 18.15 21.23
N GLN A 29 2.90 18.79 20.06
CA GLN A 29 3.11 18.17 18.76
C GLN A 29 4.49 17.51 18.64
N ASN A 30 5.53 18.07 19.25
CA ASN A 30 6.87 17.46 19.30
C ASN A 30 6.90 16.10 20.02
N HIS A 31 5.93 15.82 20.87
CA HIS A 31 5.77 14.54 21.57
C HIS A 31 4.76 13.62 20.89
N TRP A 32 4.21 14.02 19.74
CA TRP A 32 3.17 13.27 19.05
C TRP A 32 3.75 12.26 18.06
N GLY A 33 3.81 10.98 18.48
CA GLY A 33 4.40 9.91 17.66
C GLY A 33 3.72 9.73 16.29
N HIS A 34 2.42 10.05 16.18
CA HIS A 34 1.65 9.87 14.94
C HIS A 34 1.62 11.12 14.05
N GLN A 35 2.38 12.18 14.36
CA GLN A 35 2.35 13.44 13.61
C GLN A 35 2.58 13.25 12.09
N ARG A 36 3.40 12.28 11.70
CA ARG A 36 3.79 12.02 10.31
C ARG A 36 2.88 11.04 9.58
N LEU A 37 1.94 10.39 10.27
CA LEU A 37 1.02 9.44 9.63
C LEU A 37 -0.02 10.17 8.74
N PRO A 38 -0.59 9.52 7.73
CA PRO A 38 -1.73 10.05 6.97
C PRO A 38 -2.95 10.36 7.85
N SER A 39 -3.82 11.26 7.37
CA SER A 39 -5.12 11.48 8.01
C SER A 39 -5.94 10.18 8.04
N GLY A 40 -6.64 9.91 9.15
CA GLY A 40 -7.35 8.65 9.39
C GLY A 40 -6.48 7.55 10.03
N GLN A 41 -5.20 7.81 10.28
CA GLN A 41 -4.29 6.88 10.98
C GLN A 41 -3.68 7.51 12.25
N ARG A 42 -4.15 8.69 12.65
CA ARG A 42 -3.61 9.46 13.76
C ARG A 42 -4.45 9.31 15.01
N PHE A 43 -3.78 9.14 16.14
CA PHE A 43 -4.39 9.02 17.47
C PHE A 43 -3.75 10.04 18.41
N LEU A 44 -4.56 10.81 19.14
CA LEU A 44 -4.04 11.77 20.13
C LEU A 44 -3.36 11.09 21.32
N GLY A 45 -3.76 9.85 21.65
CA GLY A 45 -3.14 9.09 22.73
C GLY A 45 -1.66 8.82 22.51
N SER A 46 -1.17 8.89 21.27
CA SER A 46 0.26 8.75 20.94
C SER A 46 1.12 9.95 21.30
N VAL A 47 0.51 10.97 21.90
CA VAL A 47 1.23 12.05 22.59
C VAL A 47 1.74 11.50 23.93
N GLY A 48 3.03 11.23 24.01
CA GLY A 48 3.68 10.62 25.18
C GLY A 48 3.88 11.61 26.34
N ILE A 49 2.78 12.04 26.98
CA ILE A 49 2.82 12.95 28.14
C ILE A 49 2.34 12.26 29.43
N GLU A 50 2.97 12.65 30.53
CA GLU A 50 2.66 12.19 31.88
C GLU A 50 1.36 12.81 32.41
N ARG A 51 0.71 12.13 33.36
CA ARG A 51 -0.56 12.59 33.97
C ARG A 51 -0.45 13.98 34.58
N GLU A 52 0.69 14.33 35.20
CA GLU A 52 0.90 15.66 35.78
C GLU A 52 0.84 16.76 34.71
N SER A 53 1.43 16.53 33.54
CA SER A 53 1.37 17.44 32.40
C SER A 53 -0.05 17.55 31.82
N THR A 54 -0.79 16.44 31.84
CA THR A 54 -2.21 16.43 31.47
C THR A 54 -3.06 17.31 32.40
N GLU A 55 -2.85 17.22 33.71
CA GLU A 55 -3.57 18.07 34.68
C GLU A 55 -3.23 19.56 34.49
N GLU A 56 -1.98 19.89 34.17
CA GLU A 56 -1.57 21.26 33.84
C GLU A 56 -2.32 21.78 32.59
N ILE A 57 -2.44 20.97 31.54
CA ILE A 57 -3.17 21.33 30.32
C ILE A 57 -4.66 21.54 30.62
N LEU A 58 -5.27 20.68 31.44
CA LEU A 58 -6.66 20.81 31.86
C LEU A 58 -6.88 22.08 32.68
N ASP A 59 -5.94 22.45 33.55
CA ASP A 59 -6.00 23.70 34.30
C ASP A 59 -5.90 24.92 33.38
N ILE A 60 -4.98 24.90 32.41
CA ILE A 60 -4.86 25.96 31.40
C ILE A 60 -6.16 26.10 30.61
N VAL A 61 -6.75 24.99 30.14
CA VAL A 61 -8.01 25.02 29.39
C VAL A 61 -9.17 25.51 30.28
N GLY A 62 -9.25 25.05 31.52
CA GLY A 62 -10.25 25.47 32.49
C GLY A 62 -10.20 26.98 32.77
N GLU A 63 -9.00 27.53 33.01
CA GLU A 63 -8.80 28.96 33.22
C GLU A 63 -9.21 29.81 32.01
N ASN A 64 -8.97 29.32 30.79
CA ASN A 64 -9.38 30.03 29.57
C ASN A 64 -10.90 29.98 29.37
N LEU A 65 -11.54 28.84 29.65
CA LEU A 65 -13.00 28.70 29.52
C LEU A 65 -13.77 29.40 30.64
N GLY A 66 -13.22 29.43 31.86
CA GLY A 66 -13.82 30.10 33.03
C GLY A 66 -13.87 31.62 32.92
N ARG A 67 -13.12 32.22 31.97
CA ARG A 67 -13.20 33.66 31.64
C ARG A 67 -14.40 34.02 30.78
N LEU A 68 -15.11 33.02 30.24
CA LEU A 68 -16.33 33.22 29.47
C LEU A 68 -17.52 33.32 30.42
N GLU A 69 -18.42 34.26 30.18
CA GLU A 69 -19.70 34.33 30.90
C GLU A 69 -20.53 33.06 30.67
N SER A 70 -20.45 32.47 29.47
CA SER A 70 -21.04 31.16 29.15
C SER A 70 -20.29 30.43 28.05
N VAL A 71 -20.08 29.12 28.19
CA VAL A 71 -19.43 28.32 27.15
C VAL A 71 -20.45 27.99 26.06
N THR A 72 -20.48 28.80 25.00
CA THR A 72 -21.33 28.58 23.81
C THR A 72 -20.49 28.68 22.53
N SER A 73 -20.91 28.04 21.43
CA SER A 73 -20.16 28.10 20.15
C SER A 73 -19.88 29.53 19.71
N THR A 74 -20.83 30.45 19.90
CA THR A 74 -20.68 31.87 19.57
C THR A 74 -19.63 32.55 20.45
N GLN A 75 -19.65 32.31 21.76
CA GLN A 75 -18.65 32.91 22.68
C GLN A 75 -17.25 32.34 22.44
N LEU A 76 -17.12 31.03 22.19
CA LEU A 76 -15.85 30.40 21.85
C LEU A 76 -15.24 31.03 20.59
N ARG A 77 -16.03 31.19 19.52
CA ARG A 77 -15.56 31.84 18.29
C ARG A 77 -15.19 33.31 18.50
N ARG A 78 -15.97 34.03 19.31
CA ARG A 78 -15.70 35.45 19.61
C ARG A 78 -14.40 35.62 20.41
N TYR A 79 -14.15 34.73 21.37
CA TYR A 79 -13.02 34.85 22.28
C TYR A 79 -11.71 34.28 21.70
N PHE A 80 -11.76 33.11 21.07
CA PHE A 80 -10.57 32.43 20.53
C PHE A 80 -10.35 32.65 19.02
N GLY A 81 -11.36 33.13 18.30
CA GLY A 81 -11.34 33.28 16.84
C GLY A 81 -11.89 32.05 16.10
N GLU A 82 -11.60 31.96 14.80
CA GLU A 82 -12.10 30.88 13.93
C GLU A 82 -11.49 29.50 14.23
N TYR A 83 -12.18 28.46 13.77
CA TYR A 83 -11.87 27.05 14.05
C TYR A 83 -10.54 26.54 13.48
N GLU A 84 -9.91 27.30 12.57
CA GLU A 84 -8.62 26.97 11.95
C GLU A 84 -7.40 27.31 12.84
N THR A 85 -7.63 27.78 14.08
CA THR A 85 -6.55 28.17 15.00
C THR A 85 -6.26 27.07 16.03
N ASN A 86 -4.98 26.94 16.43
CA ASN A 86 -4.48 25.82 17.27
C ASN A 86 -5.14 25.66 18.64
N TRP A 87 -5.98 26.61 19.09
CA TRP A 87 -6.77 26.44 20.32
C TRP A 87 -7.76 25.26 20.21
N ILE A 88 -8.33 24.98 19.03
CA ILE A 88 -9.21 23.81 18.86
C ILE A 88 -8.45 22.51 19.08
N LYS A 89 -7.23 22.42 18.53
CA LYS A 89 -6.36 21.25 18.69
C LYS A 89 -6.03 21.03 20.16
N LEU A 90 -5.68 22.11 20.86
CA LEU A 90 -5.38 22.10 22.30
C LEU A 90 -6.59 21.69 23.15
N LEU A 91 -7.77 22.25 22.89
CA LEU A 91 -8.99 21.86 23.62
C LEU A 91 -9.35 20.41 23.31
N THR A 92 -9.32 19.98 22.06
CA THR A 92 -9.61 18.60 21.67
C THR A 92 -8.64 17.61 22.33
N PHE A 93 -7.35 17.98 22.39
CA PHE A 93 -6.35 17.22 23.11
C PHE A 93 -6.66 17.12 24.60
N ALA A 94 -6.92 18.24 25.28
CA ALA A 94 -7.27 18.24 26.70
C ALA A 94 -8.52 17.40 27.00
N LEU A 95 -9.54 17.47 26.14
CA LEU A 95 -10.76 16.67 26.26
C LEU A 95 -10.45 15.16 26.09
N SER A 96 -9.64 14.80 25.10
CA SER A 96 -9.19 13.41 24.90
C SER A 96 -8.41 12.90 26.11
N GLU A 97 -7.54 13.74 26.67
CA GLU A 97 -6.72 13.43 27.83
C GLU A 97 -7.55 13.23 29.10
N TYR A 98 -8.55 14.09 29.34
CA TYR A 98 -9.52 13.87 30.41
C TYR A 98 -10.17 12.51 30.24
N ALA A 99 -10.72 12.23 29.05
CA ALA A 99 -11.39 10.97 28.74
C ALA A 99 -10.53 9.71 28.97
N TYR A 100 -9.20 9.82 28.89
CA TYR A 100 -8.27 8.72 29.21
C TYR A 100 -8.11 8.48 30.71
N TYR A 101 -7.99 9.55 31.52
CA TYR A 101 -7.69 9.44 32.96
C TYR A 101 -8.92 9.47 33.87
N ASP A 102 -9.98 10.20 33.49
CA ASP A 102 -11.15 10.44 34.33
C ASP A 102 -12.40 10.71 33.46
N ASP A 103 -13.55 10.17 33.88
CA ASP A 103 -14.83 10.31 33.17
C ASP A 103 -15.98 10.70 34.12
N GLY A 104 -15.69 10.86 35.42
CA GLY A 104 -16.68 11.20 36.45
C GLY A 104 -17.72 10.09 36.71
N ASN A 105 -18.18 9.99 37.95
CA ASN A 105 -19.23 9.01 38.32
C ASN A 105 -20.64 9.40 37.82
N HIS A 106 -20.82 10.65 37.37
CA HIS A 106 -22.10 11.22 36.95
C HIS A 106 -22.21 11.46 35.43
N GLY A 107 -21.21 11.01 34.65
CA GLY A 107 -21.15 11.12 33.19
C GLY A 107 -20.11 12.12 32.69
N TYR A 108 -19.51 11.82 31.53
CA TYR A 108 -18.36 12.51 30.94
C TYR A 108 -18.46 14.04 30.97
N TRP A 109 -19.50 14.61 30.35
CA TRP A 109 -19.63 16.06 30.18
C TRP A 109 -19.82 16.79 31.50
N GLN A 110 -20.55 16.18 32.45
CA GLN A 110 -20.75 16.76 33.76
C GLN A 110 -19.45 16.71 34.59
N GLY A 111 -18.74 15.58 34.55
CA GLY A 111 -17.43 15.43 35.21
C GLY A 111 -16.39 16.40 34.65
N LEU A 112 -16.30 16.49 33.31
CA LEU A 112 -15.41 17.43 32.62
C LEU A 112 -15.72 18.88 33.00
N CYS A 113 -16.99 19.31 32.97
CA CYS A 113 -17.35 20.67 33.35
C CYS A 113 -16.99 20.97 34.81
N ALA A 114 -17.18 20.02 35.72
CA ALA A 114 -16.77 20.15 37.11
C ALA A 114 -15.23 20.25 37.24
N ARG A 115 -14.47 19.41 36.52
CA ARG A 115 -13.00 19.45 36.51
C ARG A 115 -12.45 20.76 35.97
N LEU A 116 -13.09 21.31 34.93
CA LEU A 116 -12.71 22.58 34.32
C LEU A 116 -13.25 23.80 35.07
N ASN A 117 -14.05 23.60 36.14
CA ASN A 117 -14.71 24.65 36.91
C ASN A 117 -15.61 25.57 36.05
N ILE A 118 -16.40 24.98 35.14
CA ILE A 118 -17.34 25.69 34.26
C ILE A 118 -18.77 25.19 34.45
N HIS A 119 -19.75 26.02 34.10
CA HIS A 119 -21.16 25.64 34.22
C HIS A 119 -21.54 24.52 33.24
N TYR A 120 -22.09 23.43 33.80
CA TYR A 120 -22.64 22.32 33.02
C TYR A 120 -24.06 22.65 32.54
N GLY A 121 -24.28 22.54 31.23
CA GLY A 121 -25.58 22.70 30.58
C GLY A 121 -25.58 22.16 29.16
N GLN A 122 -26.76 22.09 28.52
CA GLN A 122 -26.88 21.59 27.14
C GLN A 122 -26.12 22.47 26.14
N GLY A 123 -26.13 23.80 26.32
CA GLY A 123 -25.38 24.73 25.48
C GLY A 123 -23.86 24.51 25.55
N THR A 124 -23.32 24.35 26.75
CA THR A 124 -21.90 24.00 27.00
C THR A 124 -21.53 22.69 26.33
N THR A 125 -22.37 21.67 26.54
CA THR A 125 -22.15 20.33 25.97
C THR A 125 -22.10 20.38 24.44
N HIS A 126 -23.07 21.05 23.81
CA HIS A 126 -23.10 21.20 22.35
C HIS A 126 -21.88 21.97 21.81
N ALA A 127 -21.46 23.03 22.50
CA ALA A 127 -20.29 23.81 22.11
C ALA A 127 -19.01 22.98 22.14
N LEU A 128 -18.79 22.21 23.22
CA LEU A 128 -17.62 21.33 23.34
C LEU A 128 -17.66 20.17 22.34
N GLN A 129 -18.84 19.60 22.06
CA GLN A 129 -19.00 18.60 21.00
C GLN A 129 -18.58 19.13 19.62
N GLN A 130 -18.95 20.38 19.28
CA GLN A 130 -18.48 21.01 18.04
C GLN A 130 -16.96 21.21 18.01
N VAL A 131 -16.35 21.56 19.14
CA VAL A 131 -14.88 21.67 19.24
C VAL A 131 -14.22 20.32 18.96
N VAL A 132 -14.72 19.24 19.57
CA VAL A 132 -14.21 17.87 19.35
C VAL A 132 -14.35 17.46 17.89
N TRP A 133 -15.51 17.72 17.28
CA TRP A 133 -15.76 17.42 15.87
C TRP A 133 -14.74 18.09 14.93
N GLN A 134 -14.58 19.41 15.10
CA GLN A 134 -13.66 20.19 14.27
C GLN A 134 -12.21 19.80 14.56
N GLY A 135 -11.85 19.56 15.83
CA GLY A 135 -10.51 19.12 16.19
C GLY A 135 -10.14 17.77 15.59
N ILE A 136 -11.04 16.79 15.60
CA ILE A 136 -10.85 15.49 14.94
C ILE A 136 -10.54 15.68 13.44
N LYS A 137 -11.31 16.55 12.78
CA LYS A 137 -11.11 16.87 11.35
C LYS A 137 -9.77 17.56 11.10
N GLU A 138 -9.46 18.62 11.84
CA GLU A 138 -8.24 19.42 11.69
C GLU A 138 -6.96 18.63 11.99
N LEU A 139 -7.04 17.67 12.92
CA LEU A 139 -5.91 16.82 13.29
C LEU A 139 -5.78 15.59 12.38
N GLY A 140 -6.79 15.30 11.55
CA GLY A 140 -6.83 14.11 10.69
C GLY A 140 -6.91 12.82 11.50
N LEU A 141 -7.70 12.81 12.58
CA LEU A 141 -7.84 11.68 13.50
C LEU A 141 -8.83 10.63 13.00
N VAL A 142 -8.74 9.42 13.55
CA VAL A 142 -9.67 8.30 13.30
C VAL A 142 -11.07 8.61 13.88
N LYS A 143 -12.15 8.12 13.24
CA LYS A 143 -13.56 8.46 13.59
C LYS A 143 -14.36 7.23 14.04
N SER A 144 -15.44 7.45 14.81
CA SER A 144 -16.36 6.40 15.31
C SER A 144 -17.72 6.39 14.61
N SER A 145 -18.41 5.24 14.58
CA SER A 145 -19.74 5.09 13.96
C SER A 145 -20.92 5.71 14.71
N LYS A 146 -21.16 5.52 16.04
CA LYS A 146 -22.50 5.85 16.62
C LYS A 146 -22.69 6.41 18.06
N ALA A 147 -23.96 6.83 18.27
CA ALA A 147 -24.78 7.27 19.44
C ALA A 147 -24.23 8.32 20.41
N ASN A 148 -22.97 8.20 20.84
CA ASN A 148 -22.27 9.20 21.65
C ASN A 148 -20.96 9.55 20.94
N ARG A 149 -21.09 9.85 19.63
CA ARG A 149 -20.01 10.00 18.65
C ARG A 149 -18.80 10.72 19.21
N TYR A 150 -19.00 11.79 19.96
CA TYR A 150 -17.94 12.62 20.51
C TYR A 150 -17.17 11.93 21.64
N VAL A 151 -17.85 11.38 22.65
CA VAL A 151 -17.17 10.72 23.78
C VAL A 151 -16.52 9.42 23.34
N SER A 152 -17.23 8.63 22.53
CA SER A 152 -16.69 7.42 21.93
C SER A 152 -15.47 7.74 21.06
N SER A 153 -15.53 8.77 20.21
CA SER A 153 -14.37 9.20 19.41
C SER A 153 -13.18 9.64 20.26
N LEU A 154 -13.41 10.34 21.38
CA LEU A 154 -12.33 10.74 22.31
C LEU A 154 -11.71 9.53 23.03
N TRP A 155 -12.51 8.54 23.42
CA TRP A 155 -11.99 7.28 23.96
C TRP A 155 -11.16 6.52 22.93
N LEU A 156 -11.64 6.47 21.68
CA LEU A 156 -10.92 5.85 20.57
C LEU A 156 -9.57 6.52 20.31
N GLN A 157 -9.47 7.84 20.46
CA GLN A 157 -8.20 8.55 20.32
C GLN A 157 -7.13 8.07 21.29
N SER A 158 -7.52 7.47 22.41
CA SER A 158 -6.61 7.01 23.46
C SER A 158 -6.38 5.49 23.43
N GLY A 159 -6.96 4.76 22.47
CA GLY A 159 -6.94 3.30 22.38
C GLY A 159 -7.88 2.65 23.40
N ILE A 160 -7.50 2.62 24.68
CA ILE A 160 -8.34 2.13 25.79
C ILE A 160 -8.16 3.08 26.99
N PRO A 161 -9.25 3.64 27.56
CA PRO A 161 -9.15 4.47 28.76
C PRO A 161 -8.48 3.74 29.92
N CYS A 162 -7.66 4.45 30.70
CA CYS A 162 -6.84 3.87 31.78
C CYS A 162 -7.67 3.05 32.78
N GLN A 163 -8.81 3.60 33.19
CA GLN A 163 -9.78 2.96 34.10
C GLN A 163 -10.38 1.64 33.55
N ASN A 164 -10.41 1.48 32.23
CA ASN A 164 -10.98 0.30 31.57
C ASN A 164 -9.91 -0.72 31.18
N LEU A 165 -8.62 -0.44 31.37
CA LEU A 165 -7.55 -1.36 31.00
C LEU A 165 -7.67 -2.72 31.71
N GLY A 166 -8.01 -2.73 33.00
CA GLY A 166 -8.23 -3.98 33.75
C GLY A 166 -9.46 -4.75 33.24
N HIS A 167 -10.55 -4.05 32.93
CA HIS A 167 -11.75 -4.67 32.36
C HIS A 167 -11.52 -5.22 30.95
N PHE A 168 -10.74 -4.52 30.13
CA PHE A 168 -10.36 -4.97 28.80
C PHE A 168 -9.39 -6.16 28.89
N ALA A 169 -8.47 -6.15 29.85
CA ALA A 169 -7.60 -7.27 30.15
C ALA A 169 -8.39 -8.54 30.52
N ASP A 170 -9.37 -8.41 31.42
CA ASP A 170 -10.27 -9.51 31.78
C ASP A 170 -11.09 -10.01 30.59
N LEU A 171 -11.51 -9.10 29.69
CA LEU A 171 -12.23 -9.45 28.47
C LEU A 171 -11.35 -10.26 27.52
N ILE A 172 -10.10 -9.84 27.29
CA ILE A 172 -9.14 -10.61 26.50
C ILE A 172 -8.84 -11.96 27.16
N GLN A 173 -8.68 -12.00 28.48
CA GLN A 173 -8.47 -13.27 29.20
C GLN A 173 -9.69 -14.22 29.16
N ALA A 174 -10.86 -13.70 28.81
CA ALA A 174 -12.06 -14.49 28.59
C ALA A 174 -12.20 -14.97 27.12
N LEU A 175 -11.26 -14.61 26.24
CA LEU A 175 -11.17 -15.17 24.90
C LEU A 175 -10.70 -16.62 25.02
N ASP A 176 -11.47 -17.53 24.45
CA ASP A 176 -11.17 -18.96 24.40
C ASP A 176 -10.35 -19.30 23.13
N TYR A 177 -9.50 -18.37 22.67
CA TYR A 177 -8.81 -18.42 21.37
C TYR A 177 -7.30 -18.33 21.53
N ASP A 178 -6.54 -18.93 20.61
CA ASP A 178 -5.08 -18.77 20.56
C ASP A 178 -4.66 -17.45 19.88
N TRP A 179 -3.42 -17.02 20.12
CA TRP A 179 -2.91 -15.77 19.55
C TRP A 179 -2.66 -15.86 18.05
N TRP A 180 -2.39 -17.05 17.50
CA TRP A 180 -2.19 -17.27 16.07
C TRP A 180 -3.45 -16.90 15.29
N ASP A 181 -4.57 -17.48 15.71
CA ASP A 181 -5.88 -17.28 15.14
C ASP A 181 -6.24 -15.80 15.20
N ILE A 182 -6.08 -15.15 16.36
CA ILE A 182 -6.43 -13.73 16.52
C ILE A 182 -5.55 -12.82 15.65
N ALA A 183 -4.25 -13.12 15.51
CA ALA A 183 -3.33 -12.30 14.71
C ALA A 183 -3.66 -12.29 13.21
N HIS A 184 -4.26 -13.37 12.70
CA HIS A 184 -4.60 -13.54 11.28
C HIS A 184 -6.09 -13.24 10.96
N ALA A 185 -6.88 -12.87 11.96
CA ALA A 185 -8.29 -12.54 11.78
C ALA A 185 -8.50 -11.13 11.23
N ASP A 186 -9.63 -10.90 10.55
CA ASP A 186 -10.04 -9.55 10.13
C ASP A 186 -10.35 -8.66 11.36
N PRO A 187 -9.86 -7.41 11.39
CA PRO A 187 -10.17 -6.46 12.46
C PRO A 187 -11.67 -6.26 12.73
N VAL A 188 -12.52 -6.24 11.70
CA VAL A 188 -13.98 -6.08 11.87
C VAL A 188 -14.55 -7.23 12.70
N ASP A 189 -14.13 -8.45 12.39
CA ASP A 189 -14.59 -9.65 13.10
C ASP A 189 -14.13 -9.68 14.55
N LEU A 190 -12.91 -9.23 14.81
CA LEU A 190 -12.36 -9.13 16.16
C LEU A 190 -13.09 -8.08 17.00
N ALA A 191 -13.48 -6.95 16.40
CA ALA A 191 -14.26 -5.91 17.07
C ALA A 191 -15.63 -6.46 17.51
N GLN A 192 -16.33 -7.16 16.61
CA GLN A 192 -17.62 -7.76 16.90
C GLN A 192 -17.52 -8.83 18.00
N LEU A 193 -16.49 -9.70 17.93
CA LEU A 193 -16.24 -10.72 18.95
C LEU A 193 -16.10 -10.12 20.35
N LEU A 194 -15.28 -9.08 20.48
CA LEU A 194 -15.06 -8.42 21.76
C LEU A 194 -16.37 -7.84 22.30
N CYS A 195 -17.16 -7.20 21.43
CA CYS A 195 -18.46 -6.64 21.78
C CYS A 195 -19.42 -7.69 22.33
N ASP A 196 -19.55 -8.82 21.63
CA ASP A 196 -20.46 -9.92 22.00
C ASP A 196 -20.06 -10.58 23.33
N ILE A 197 -18.76 -10.86 23.51
CA ILE A 197 -18.26 -11.46 24.76
C ILE A 197 -18.43 -10.50 25.92
N CYS A 198 -18.15 -9.20 25.73
CA CYS A 198 -18.37 -8.20 26.76
C CYS A 198 -19.84 -8.11 27.16
N GLN A 199 -20.75 -8.08 26.18
CA GLN A 199 -22.19 -8.01 26.42
C GLN A 199 -22.72 -9.23 27.18
N HIS A 200 -22.18 -10.42 26.91
CA HIS A 200 -22.65 -11.66 27.51
C HIS A 200 -21.99 -12.01 28.84
N ARG A 201 -20.66 -11.95 28.93
CA ARG A 201 -19.92 -12.36 30.13
C ARG A 201 -19.76 -11.21 31.14
N PHE A 202 -19.83 -9.96 30.67
CA PHE A 202 -19.59 -8.79 31.50
C PHE A 202 -20.61 -7.65 31.30
N PRO A 203 -21.94 -7.93 31.40
CA PRO A 203 -22.99 -6.95 31.07
C PRO A 203 -22.95 -5.67 31.92
N ASN A 204 -22.39 -5.75 33.14
CA ASN A 204 -22.27 -4.60 34.04
C ASN A 204 -21.16 -3.61 33.63
N ARG A 205 -20.37 -3.92 32.58
CA ARG A 205 -19.29 -3.07 32.09
C ARG A 205 -19.77 -2.12 30.99
N GLY A 206 -20.83 -1.37 31.27
CA GLY A 206 -21.51 -0.52 30.29
C GLY A 206 -20.58 0.41 29.50
N ARG A 207 -19.56 0.99 30.15
CA ARG A 207 -18.57 1.88 29.50
C ARG A 207 -17.70 1.16 28.48
N LEU A 208 -17.17 -0.02 28.84
CA LEU A 208 -16.39 -0.83 27.92
C LEU A 208 -17.26 -1.30 26.74
N LEU A 209 -18.51 -1.67 27.01
CA LEU A 209 -19.45 -2.07 25.97
C LEU A 209 -19.77 -0.92 25.00
N THR A 210 -19.92 0.31 25.48
CA THR A 210 -20.10 1.50 24.62
C THR A 210 -18.90 1.73 23.70
N PHE A 211 -17.68 1.57 24.22
CA PHE A 211 -16.45 1.65 23.41
C PHE A 211 -16.42 0.58 22.31
N LEU A 212 -16.70 -0.68 22.66
CA LEU A 212 -16.67 -1.81 21.71
C LEU A 212 -17.73 -1.65 20.62
N ARG A 213 -18.96 -1.27 20.99
CA ARG A 213 -20.03 -0.99 20.01
C ARG A 213 -19.66 0.12 19.03
N SER A 214 -18.98 1.16 19.50
CA SER A 214 -18.55 2.26 18.63
C SER A 214 -17.41 1.89 17.66
N SER A 215 -16.81 0.71 17.83
CA SER A 215 -15.79 0.13 16.96
C SER A 215 -16.35 -0.96 16.03
N CYS A 216 -17.65 -1.27 16.08
CA CYS A 216 -18.27 -2.24 15.20
C CYS A 216 -18.94 -1.51 14.02
N PRO A 217 -18.74 -1.95 12.77
CA PRO A 217 -19.54 -1.48 11.65
C PRO A 217 -20.98 -1.95 11.83
N GLU A 218 -21.94 -1.07 11.58
CA GLU A 218 -23.35 -1.46 11.44
C GLU A 218 -23.69 -1.64 9.96
N ASP A 219 -24.69 -2.47 9.66
CA ASP A 219 -25.08 -2.93 8.31
C ASP A 219 -25.34 -1.83 7.27
N ASN A 220 -25.34 -0.54 7.65
CA ASN A 220 -25.65 0.62 6.80
C ASN A 220 -24.62 1.77 6.86
N GLU A 221 -23.46 1.64 7.53
CA GLU A 221 -22.48 2.72 7.65
C GLU A 221 -21.07 2.30 7.20
N GLU A 222 -20.66 2.76 6.00
CA GLU A 222 -19.36 2.47 5.36
C GLU A 222 -18.13 3.12 6.05
N GLU A 223 -18.30 3.92 7.13
CA GLU A 223 -17.22 4.77 7.68
C GLU A 223 -16.65 4.33 9.05
N ALA A 224 -16.95 3.12 9.53
CA ALA A 224 -16.52 2.69 10.87
C ALA A 224 -15.19 1.93 10.85
N ASP A 225 -14.12 2.53 11.38
CA ASP A 225 -12.85 1.82 11.55
C ASP A 225 -12.97 0.79 12.70
N PRO A 226 -12.58 -0.49 12.49
CA PRO A 226 -12.71 -1.56 13.49
C PRO A 226 -11.62 -1.52 14.57
N ILE A 227 -11.43 -0.36 15.21
CA ILE A 227 -10.28 -0.03 16.08
C ILE A 227 -10.08 -1.06 17.19
N SER A 228 -11.15 -1.48 17.87
CA SER A 228 -11.03 -2.47 18.95
C SER A 228 -10.54 -3.83 18.46
N GLY A 229 -10.87 -4.19 17.22
CA GLY A 229 -10.39 -5.42 16.60
C GLY A 229 -8.98 -5.29 16.04
N THR A 230 -8.65 -4.16 15.42
CA THR A 230 -7.26 -3.80 15.07
C THR A 230 -6.34 -3.86 16.28
N LEU A 231 -6.82 -3.37 17.42
CA LEU A 231 -6.09 -3.39 18.67
C LEU A 231 -5.84 -4.81 19.16
N LEU A 232 -6.87 -5.66 19.10
CA LEU A 232 -6.76 -7.06 19.47
C LEU A 232 -5.86 -7.84 18.52
N GLN A 233 -5.95 -7.60 17.20
CA GLN A 233 -5.10 -8.20 16.18
C GLN A 233 -3.63 -7.85 16.43
N GLY A 234 -3.32 -6.58 16.68
CA GLY A 234 -1.96 -6.15 16.99
C GLY A 234 -1.45 -6.70 18.32
N LEU A 235 -2.30 -6.79 19.35
CA LEU A 235 -1.94 -7.45 20.61
C LEU A 235 -1.63 -8.92 20.41
N ALA A 236 -2.41 -9.62 19.60
CA ALA A 236 -2.20 -11.02 19.28
C ALA A 236 -0.94 -11.24 18.45
N ALA A 237 -0.64 -10.37 17.49
CA ALA A 237 0.61 -10.40 16.74
C ALA A 237 1.83 -10.27 17.67
N VAL A 238 1.78 -9.35 18.64
CA VAL A 238 2.83 -9.20 19.67
C VAL A 238 2.92 -10.42 20.58
N ALA A 239 1.79 -10.95 21.02
CA ALA A 239 1.74 -12.14 21.88
C ALA A 239 2.33 -13.37 21.18
N HIS A 240 1.91 -13.58 19.93
CA HIS A 240 2.39 -14.66 19.09
C HIS A 240 3.90 -14.59 18.89
N GLU A 241 4.45 -13.40 18.69
CA GLU A 241 5.90 -13.24 18.54
C GLU A 241 6.68 -13.57 19.81
N LEU A 242 6.17 -13.10 20.97
CA LEU A 242 6.78 -13.42 22.26
C LEU A 242 6.80 -14.93 22.50
N GLU A 243 5.70 -15.62 22.17
CA GLU A 243 5.61 -17.07 22.25
C GLU A 243 6.62 -17.75 21.32
N ARG A 244 6.74 -17.28 20.07
CA ARG A 244 7.69 -17.83 19.09
C ARG A 244 9.14 -17.64 19.51
N ARG A 245 9.49 -16.49 20.11
CA ARG A 245 10.84 -16.22 20.65
C ARG A 245 11.10 -16.90 22.00
N GLY A 246 10.07 -17.47 22.64
CA GLY A 246 10.16 -17.95 24.01
C GLY A 246 10.43 -16.82 25.02
N GLU A 247 10.09 -15.59 24.67
CA GLU A 247 10.34 -14.40 25.49
C GLU A 247 9.15 -14.10 26.41
N SER A 248 9.43 -13.61 27.62
CA SER A 248 8.38 -13.19 28.55
C SER A 248 7.84 -11.82 28.16
N PRO A 249 6.51 -11.57 28.23
CA PRO A 249 5.93 -10.25 27.97
C PRO A 249 6.50 -9.12 28.83
N LYS A 250 7.14 -9.44 29.97
CA LYS A 250 7.86 -8.46 30.79
C LYS A 250 8.94 -7.71 30.02
N ILE A 251 9.48 -8.29 28.95
CA ILE A 251 10.48 -7.65 28.09
C ILE A 251 9.93 -6.37 27.43
N LEU A 252 8.61 -6.26 27.22
CA LEU A 252 7.96 -5.10 26.64
C LEU A 252 7.92 -3.86 27.55
N ARG A 253 8.33 -3.99 28.83
CA ARG A 253 8.53 -2.82 29.71
C ARG A 253 9.71 -1.97 29.29
N ASP A 254 10.73 -2.60 28.72
CA ASP A 254 11.90 -1.91 28.20
C ASP A 254 11.55 -1.33 26.82
N GLU A 255 11.67 -0.01 26.68
CA GLU A 255 11.30 0.68 25.45
C GLU A 255 12.17 0.27 24.25
N LEU A 256 13.45 -0.04 24.45
CA LEU A 256 14.35 -0.48 23.39
C LEU A 256 14.02 -1.90 22.93
N GLN A 257 13.76 -2.81 23.87
CA GLN A 257 13.35 -4.18 23.55
C GLN A 257 11.96 -4.21 22.92
N ARG A 258 11.02 -3.42 23.44
CA ARG A 258 9.70 -3.23 22.85
C ARG A 258 9.83 -2.74 21.42
N THR A 259 10.61 -1.68 21.20
CA THR A 259 10.83 -1.14 19.86
C THR A 259 11.44 -2.19 18.95
N ARG A 260 12.39 -3.00 19.43
CA ARG A 260 12.99 -4.10 18.66
C ARG A 260 11.97 -5.19 18.28
N ILE A 261 11.06 -5.56 19.17
CA ILE A 261 10.02 -6.57 18.91
C ILE A 261 8.95 -6.01 17.97
N LEU A 262 8.46 -4.80 18.25
CA LEU A 262 7.41 -4.14 17.47
C LEU A 262 7.88 -3.68 16.09
N GLN A 263 9.15 -3.31 15.92
CA GLN A 263 9.76 -3.02 14.61
C GLN A 263 9.70 -4.23 13.67
N ASN A 264 9.48 -5.43 14.21
CA ASN A 264 9.43 -6.65 13.43
C ASN A 264 8.04 -7.08 12.95
N TYR A 265 7.00 -6.34 13.31
CA TYR A 265 5.62 -6.71 12.99
C TYR A 265 4.91 -5.66 12.16
N SER A 266 4.06 -6.15 11.25
CA SER A 266 3.02 -5.35 10.60
C SER A 266 1.92 -5.16 11.61
N LEU A 267 2.18 -4.31 12.61
CA LEU A 267 1.10 -3.81 13.42
C LEU A 267 0.24 -2.95 12.49
N PRO A 268 -1.08 -3.11 12.50
CA PRO A 268 -1.95 -2.25 11.72
C PRO A 268 -1.57 -0.78 11.93
N ASN A 269 -1.65 0.05 10.89
CA ASN A 269 -1.29 1.47 10.98
C ASN A 269 -2.07 2.23 12.08
N THR A 270 -3.18 1.65 12.53
CA THR A 270 -4.05 2.16 13.60
C THR A 270 -3.84 1.49 14.96
N PHE A 271 -2.88 0.57 15.08
CA PHE A 271 -2.52 -0.04 16.35
C PHE A 271 -1.79 0.97 17.24
N PHE A 272 -2.42 1.33 18.35
CA PHE A 272 -1.85 2.26 19.31
C PHE A 272 -2.13 1.82 20.75
N LEU A 273 -1.08 1.86 21.59
CA LEU A 273 -1.17 1.59 23.02
C LEU A 273 -0.40 2.63 23.83
N ARG A 274 -1.13 3.33 24.70
CA ARG A 274 -0.57 4.36 25.58
C ARG A 274 0.16 3.80 26.80
N SER A 275 -0.31 2.69 27.36
CA SER A 275 0.30 2.04 28.53
C SER A 275 0.44 0.54 28.29
N TRP A 276 1.68 0.06 28.30
CA TRP A 276 2.01 -1.36 28.11
C TRP A 276 1.89 -2.16 29.42
N ASP A 277 2.02 -1.52 30.58
CA ASP A 277 2.06 -2.21 31.88
C ASP A 277 0.81 -3.02 32.19
N SER A 278 -0.37 -2.48 31.88
CA SER A 278 -1.65 -3.18 32.08
C SER A 278 -1.85 -4.35 31.11
N LEU A 279 -1.22 -4.29 29.93
CA LEU A 279 -1.38 -5.28 28.86
C LEU A 279 -0.31 -6.38 28.90
N ILE A 280 0.84 -6.16 29.51
CA ILE A 280 1.82 -7.21 29.81
C ILE A 280 1.20 -8.35 30.61
N ASN A 281 0.28 -8.03 31.53
CA ASN A 281 -0.47 -9.04 32.30
C ASN A 281 -1.46 -9.85 31.43
N VAL A 282 -1.90 -9.29 30.30
CA VAL A 282 -2.78 -9.95 29.32
C VAL A 282 -1.99 -10.87 28.40
N LEU A 283 -0.84 -10.38 27.93
CA LEU A 283 0.07 -11.11 27.05
C LEU A 283 0.77 -12.28 27.76
N THR A 284 0.70 -12.36 29.10
CA THR A 284 1.28 -13.46 29.88
C THR A 284 0.43 -14.72 29.71
N PRO A 285 0.97 -15.80 29.09
CA PRO A 285 0.18 -16.97 28.73
C PRO A 285 -0.49 -17.59 29.95
N ARG A 286 -1.82 -17.76 29.91
CA ARG A 286 -2.49 -18.66 30.86
C ARG A 286 -2.19 -20.08 30.43
N ARG A 287 -1.56 -20.85 31.32
CA ARG A 287 -1.35 -22.29 31.16
C ARG A 287 -2.70 -22.99 30.94
N LYS A 288 -3.08 -23.15 29.67
CA LYS A 288 -3.96 -24.19 29.12
C LYS A 288 -3.87 -24.03 27.59
N LYS A 289 -2.94 -24.78 26.98
CA LYS A 289 -3.06 -25.11 25.55
C LYS A 289 -4.36 -25.89 25.41
N ILE A 290 -5.44 -25.22 25.04
CA ILE A 290 -6.54 -25.93 24.38
C ILE A 290 -6.03 -26.14 22.96
N VAL A 291 -5.55 -27.34 22.70
CA VAL A 291 -5.24 -27.78 21.34
C VAL A 291 -6.58 -27.85 20.59
N GLY A 292 -6.70 -27.09 19.51
CA GLY A 292 -7.69 -27.37 18.46
C GLY A 292 -8.99 -26.55 18.46
N SER A 293 -9.00 -25.27 18.82
CA SER A 293 -10.16 -24.41 18.54
C SER A 293 -9.96 -23.58 17.27
N SER A 294 -10.35 -24.12 16.11
CA SER A 294 -10.29 -23.45 14.80
C SER A 294 -11.29 -22.30 14.62
N ILE A 295 -11.82 -21.68 15.68
CA ILE A 295 -13.02 -20.83 15.57
C ILE A 295 -12.78 -19.55 14.75
N ILE A 296 -11.54 -19.13 14.49
CA ILE A 296 -11.28 -18.00 13.58
C ILE A 296 -11.43 -18.40 12.10
N SER A 297 -11.27 -19.68 11.75
CA SER A 297 -11.79 -20.22 10.48
C SER A 297 -13.31 -20.44 10.48
N GLN A 298 -13.97 -20.28 11.63
CA GLN A 298 -15.41 -20.47 11.83
C GLN A 298 -16.25 -19.18 11.78
N ARG A 299 -15.81 -18.18 11.01
CA ARG A 299 -16.48 -16.87 10.92
C ARG A 299 -17.01 -16.55 9.53
N ARG A 300 -18.03 -15.70 9.56
CA ARG A 300 -18.75 -15.22 8.39
C ARG A 300 -17.83 -14.36 7.53
N LYS A 301 -17.32 -14.92 6.44
CA LYS A 301 -16.64 -14.13 5.40
C LYS A 301 -17.68 -13.39 4.55
N PRO A 302 -17.43 -12.13 4.13
CA PRO A 302 -18.37 -11.38 3.31
C PRO A 302 -18.52 -12.01 1.92
N LEU A 303 -19.60 -11.66 1.24
CA LEU A 303 -19.71 -11.90 -0.20
C LEU A 303 -18.67 -11.03 -0.92
N SER A 304 -18.18 -11.51 -2.05
CA SER A 304 -17.28 -10.76 -2.94
C SER A 304 -17.76 -10.85 -4.37
N LEU A 305 -17.67 -9.76 -5.11
CA LEU A 305 -17.93 -9.73 -6.54
C LEU A 305 -16.65 -10.08 -7.31
N VAL A 306 -16.72 -11.10 -8.17
CA VAL A 306 -15.58 -11.58 -8.96
C VAL A 306 -16.03 -11.87 -10.39
N LEU A 307 -15.11 -11.74 -11.34
CA LEU A 307 -15.31 -12.12 -12.74
C LEU A 307 -14.70 -13.50 -12.99
N ASP A 308 -15.45 -14.41 -13.61
CA ASP A 308 -14.89 -15.67 -14.07
C ASP A 308 -14.04 -15.45 -15.33
N ILE A 309 -12.77 -15.13 -15.11
CA ILE A 309 -11.77 -14.93 -16.16
C ILE A 309 -11.23 -16.25 -16.74
N THR A 310 -11.72 -17.40 -16.28
CA THR A 310 -11.21 -18.73 -16.67
C THR A 310 -12.07 -19.39 -17.74
N ASP A 311 -13.39 -19.18 -17.70
CA ASP A 311 -14.34 -19.80 -18.61
C ASP A 311 -15.28 -18.79 -19.25
N SER A 312 -16.27 -18.27 -18.51
CA SER A 312 -17.43 -17.59 -19.13
C SER A 312 -17.35 -16.06 -19.21
N PHE A 313 -16.43 -15.40 -18.50
CA PHE A 313 -16.46 -13.96 -18.21
C PHE A 313 -17.76 -13.51 -17.53
N ASP A 314 -18.42 -14.43 -16.83
CA ASP A 314 -19.60 -14.10 -16.04
C ASP A 314 -19.20 -13.35 -14.78
N ILE A 315 -19.99 -12.34 -14.43
CA ILE A 315 -19.88 -11.68 -13.14
C ILE A 315 -20.55 -12.59 -12.12
N GLN A 316 -19.78 -13.02 -11.13
CA GLN A 316 -20.20 -13.96 -10.10
C GLN A 316 -20.17 -13.29 -8.74
N LEU A 317 -21.18 -13.60 -7.93
CA LEU A 317 -21.16 -13.34 -6.51
C LEU A 317 -20.60 -14.58 -5.82
N VAL A 318 -19.49 -14.41 -5.10
CA VAL A 318 -18.76 -15.49 -4.45
C VAL A 318 -18.95 -15.39 -2.95
N LEU A 319 -19.39 -16.48 -2.34
CA LEU A 319 -19.28 -16.72 -0.91
C LEU A 319 -18.04 -17.59 -0.67
N PRO A 320 -16.95 -17.05 -0.13
CA PRO A 320 -15.72 -17.82 0.06
C PRO A 320 -15.93 -18.93 1.09
N GLU A 321 -15.12 -19.99 0.98
CA GLU A 321 -15.16 -21.12 1.91
C GLU A 321 -14.99 -20.65 3.35
N GLN A 322 -15.89 -21.10 4.21
CA GLN A 322 -15.94 -20.69 5.60
C GLN A 322 -16.61 -21.75 6.46
N GLU A 323 -16.08 -21.95 7.66
CA GLU A 323 -16.83 -22.61 8.71
C GLU A 323 -17.62 -21.52 9.46
N ILE A 324 -18.77 -21.83 10.06
CA ILE A 324 -19.60 -20.85 10.79
C ILE A 324 -20.13 -21.47 12.05
N HIS A 325 -20.04 -20.74 13.16
CA HIS A 325 -20.65 -21.13 14.42
C HIS A 325 -21.45 -19.96 15.02
N ARG A 326 -22.70 -20.20 15.43
CA ARG A 326 -23.51 -19.25 16.20
C ARG A 326 -24.04 -19.85 17.49
N LYS A 327 -24.20 -18.99 18.50
CA LYS A 327 -24.75 -19.36 19.80
C LYS A 327 -26.20 -19.88 19.62
N GLY A 328 -26.49 -21.04 20.20
CA GLY A 328 -27.80 -21.70 20.09
C GLY A 328 -27.88 -22.72 18.96
N TRP A 329 -26.93 -22.75 18.01
CA TRP A 329 -26.95 -23.74 16.93
C TRP A 329 -26.73 -25.18 17.41
N LYS A 330 -26.02 -25.38 18.53
CA LYS A 330 -25.97 -26.68 19.22
C LYS A 330 -27.35 -27.21 19.66
N GLN A 331 -28.32 -26.31 19.83
CA GLN A 331 -29.69 -26.65 20.23
C GLN A 331 -30.60 -26.88 19.02
N LEU A 332 -30.18 -26.47 17.82
CA LEU A 332 -30.85 -26.70 16.53
C LEU A 332 -30.55 -28.12 16.00
N GLN A 333 -30.69 -29.14 16.86
CA GLN A 333 -30.31 -30.54 16.64
C GLN A 333 -30.37 -31.01 15.16
N ALA A 334 -29.21 -31.20 14.51
CA ALA A 334 -29.08 -31.71 13.15
C ALA A 334 -30.04 -31.07 12.13
N GLU A 335 -30.32 -29.77 12.27
CA GLU A 335 -31.11 -29.06 11.26
C GLU A 335 -30.33 -29.01 9.95
N TYR A 336 -30.94 -29.55 8.90
CA TYR A 336 -30.51 -29.29 7.53
C TYR A 336 -30.59 -27.79 7.28
N CYS A 337 -29.56 -27.26 6.64
CA CYS A 337 -29.46 -25.86 6.28
C CYS A 337 -29.15 -25.73 4.80
N THR A 338 -29.69 -24.69 4.17
CA THR A 338 -29.58 -24.46 2.74
C THR A 338 -29.19 -23.02 2.45
N ILE A 339 -28.46 -22.83 1.36
CA ILE A 339 -28.22 -21.55 0.71
C ILE A 339 -28.71 -21.72 -0.72
N LEU A 340 -29.90 -21.21 -1.01
CA LEU A 340 -30.58 -21.43 -2.29
C LEU A 340 -29.82 -20.73 -3.42
N GLU A 341 -29.26 -19.57 -3.15
CA GLU A 341 -28.56 -18.72 -4.11
C GLU A 341 -27.31 -19.41 -4.67
N GLY A 342 -26.60 -20.16 -3.83
CA GLY A 342 -25.43 -20.97 -4.20
C GLY A 342 -25.75 -22.45 -4.44
N SER A 343 -27.04 -22.83 -4.46
CA SER A 343 -27.49 -24.24 -4.60
C SER A 343 -26.80 -25.22 -3.65
N TRP A 344 -26.60 -24.81 -2.40
CA TRP A 344 -25.87 -25.58 -1.40
C TRP A 344 -26.78 -26.08 -0.29
N GLU A 345 -26.52 -27.31 0.15
CA GLU A 345 -27.17 -27.94 1.29
C GLU A 345 -26.13 -28.54 2.23
N GLY A 346 -26.35 -28.40 3.53
CA GLY A 346 -25.49 -28.95 4.57
C GLY A 346 -26.21 -29.15 5.89
N SER A 347 -25.45 -29.43 6.94
CA SER A 347 -25.99 -29.65 8.28
C SER A 347 -25.14 -28.98 9.34
N ILE A 348 -25.78 -28.61 10.44
CA ILE A 348 -25.10 -28.12 11.65
C ILE A 348 -24.56 -29.34 12.42
N ASP A 349 -23.25 -29.38 12.64
CA ASP A 349 -22.60 -30.45 13.41
C ASP A 349 -23.13 -30.49 14.85
N LEU A 350 -23.62 -31.67 15.25
CA LEU A 350 -24.24 -31.94 16.55
C LEU A 350 -23.30 -31.73 17.75
N GLY A 351 -22.01 -31.98 17.62
CA GLY A 351 -21.03 -31.86 18.71
C GLY A 351 -20.48 -30.43 18.84
N SER A 352 -20.23 -29.79 17.70
CA SER A 352 -19.54 -28.51 17.64
C SER A 352 -20.47 -27.31 17.43
N GLY A 353 -21.67 -27.51 16.86
CA GLY A 353 -22.58 -26.42 16.44
C GLY A 353 -22.09 -25.66 15.20
N VAL A 354 -21.15 -26.25 14.45
CA VAL A 354 -20.46 -25.63 13.31
C VAL A 354 -21.11 -26.07 12.01
N VAL A 355 -21.23 -25.15 11.06
CA VAL A 355 -21.60 -25.40 9.67
C VAL A 355 -20.38 -25.16 8.81
N LYS A 356 -20.01 -26.12 7.96
CA LYS A 356 -18.93 -25.94 6.98
C LYS A 356 -19.55 -25.62 5.62
N ILE A 357 -19.31 -24.41 5.14
CA ILE A 357 -19.81 -23.94 3.85
C ILE A 357 -18.62 -23.92 2.89
N PRO A 358 -18.65 -24.69 1.79
CA PRO A 358 -17.60 -24.64 0.78
C PRO A 358 -17.61 -23.26 0.09
N GLY A 359 -16.62 -23.00 -0.76
CA GLY A 359 -16.71 -21.85 -1.67
C GLY A 359 -17.91 -22.04 -2.59
N LEU A 360 -18.81 -21.07 -2.60
CA LEU A 360 -20.03 -21.06 -3.43
C LEU A 360 -20.01 -19.84 -4.34
N TRP A 361 -20.60 -19.97 -5.52
CA TRP A 361 -20.68 -18.89 -6.50
C TRP A 361 -22.04 -18.89 -7.20
N GLN A 362 -22.49 -17.69 -7.60
CA GLN A 362 -23.70 -17.50 -8.38
C GLN A 362 -23.42 -16.51 -9.50
N THR A 363 -23.69 -16.90 -10.74
CA THR A 363 -23.67 -15.97 -11.88
C THR A 363 -24.80 -14.95 -11.74
N LEU A 364 -24.44 -13.67 -11.80
CA LEU A 364 -25.39 -12.57 -11.75
C LEU A 364 -25.87 -12.24 -13.16
N THR A 365 -27.19 -12.33 -13.38
CA THR A 365 -27.84 -11.98 -14.65
C THR A 365 -28.54 -10.62 -14.63
N GLU A 366 -28.90 -10.14 -13.44
CA GLU A 366 -29.65 -8.90 -13.24
C GLU A 366 -28.92 -7.97 -12.26
N SER A 367 -28.97 -6.67 -12.55
CA SER A 367 -28.48 -5.63 -11.65
C SER A 367 -29.44 -5.44 -10.47
N ALA A 368 -28.91 -5.39 -9.25
CA ALA A 368 -29.65 -5.02 -8.04
C ALA A 368 -28.86 -3.94 -7.28
N GLU A 369 -29.54 -3.14 -6.44
CA GLU A 369 -28.89 -2.17 -5.55
C GLU A 369 -28.14 -2.85 -4.38
N GLN A 370 -28.55 -4.08 -4.05
CA GLN A 370 -27.94 -4.93 -3.03
C GLN A 370 -28.19 -6.39 -3.41
N TRP A 371 -27.16 -7.22 -3.31
CA TRP A 371 -27.30 -8.67 -3.38
C TRP A 371 -27.22 -9.26 -1.99
N ALA A 372 -28.11 -10.19 -1.67
CA ALA A 372 -28.17 -10.83 -0.37
C ALA A 372 -28.27 -12.34 -0.52
N TRP A 373 -27.52 -13.08 0.29
CA TRP A 373 -27.61 -14.54 0.39
C TRP A 373 -28.06 -14.93 1.78
N GLN A 374 -28.80 -16.03 1.92
CA GLN A 374 -29.35 -16.43 3.21
C GLN A 374 -29.07 -17.91 3.50
N LEU A 375 -28.50 -18.18 4.67
CA LEU A 375 -28.47 -19.51 5.25
C LEU A 375 -29.79 -19.73 5.98
N ARG A 376 -30.59 -20.66 5.47
CA ARG A 376 -31.89 -21.01 6.03
C ARG A 376 -31.85 -22.39 6.68
N SER A 377 -32.63 -22.57 7.74
CA SER A 377 -32.92 -23.90 8.29
C SER A 377 -33.94 -24.65 7.44
N HIS A 378 -34.11 -25.94 7.70
CA HIS A 378 -35.16 -26.78 7.10
C HIS A 378 -36.60 -26.24 7.26
N ASN A 379 -36.84 -25.38 8.26
CA ASN A 379 -38.13 -24.71 8.50
C ASN A 379 -38.20 -23.32 7.84
N ASP A 380 -37.31 -23.03 6.89
CA ASP A 380 -37.21 -21.75 6.18
C ASP A 380 -36.90 -20.55 7.09
N THR A 381 -36.47 -20.80 8.34
CA THR A 381 -36.04 -19.75 9.25
C THR A 381 -34.64 -19.31 8.87
N VAL A 382 -34.46 -18.02 8.64
CA VAL A 382 -33.17 -17.40 8.32
C VAL A 382 -32.25 -17.48 9.55
N LEU A 383 -31.18 -18.25 9.42
CA LEU A 383 -30.16 -18.43 10.47
C LEU A 383 -29.04 -17.39 10.36
N LEU A 384 -28.70 -17.01 9.13
CA LEU A 384 -27.68 -16.02 8.80
C LEU A 384 -27.93 -15.43 7.42
N GLU A 385 -27.56 -14.16 7.22
CA GLU A 385 -27.63 -13.48 5.92
C GLU A 385 -26.26 -12.91 5.57
N TRP A 386 -25.95 -12.82 4.29
CA TRP A 386 -24.83 -12.06 3.73
C TRP A 386 -25.34 -10.97 2.81
N HIS A 387 -24.62 -9.85 2.74
CA HIS A 387 -24.95 -8.74 1.86
C HIS A 387 -23.71 -8.29 1.11
N HIS A 388 -23.90 -7.92 -0.16
CA HIS A 388 -22.93 -7.21 -0.97
C HIS A 388 -23.62 -5.96 -1.54
N PRO A 389 -23.01 -4.77 -1.44
CA PRO A 389 -23.54 -3.58 -2.10
C PRO A 389 -23.60 -3.85 -3.61
N GLY A 390 -24.78 -3.65 -4.18
CA GLY A 390 -25.01 -3.90 -5.59
C GLY A 390 -24.54 -2.75 -6.47
N ILE A 391 -25.11 -2.66 -7.66
CA ILE A 391 -24.84 -1.56 -8.58
C ILE A 391 -25.74 -0.40 -8.21
N GLN A 392 -25.15 0.69 -7.72
CA GLN A 392 -25.91 1.90 -7.41
C GLN A 392 -26.49 2.53 -8.68
N PRO A 393 -27.67 3.18 -8.63
CA PRO A 393 -28.29 3.80 -9.80
C PRO A 393 -27.36 4.77 -10.55
N GLU A 394 -26.47 5.45 -9.83
CA GLU A 394 -25.52 6.44 -10.36
C GLU A 394 -24.24 5.82 -10.92
N GLN A 395 -23.95 4.55 -10.62
CA GLN A 395 -22.72 3.88 -11.00
C GLN A 395 -22.69 3.61 -12.50
N LEU A 396 -21.65 4.10 -13.18
CA LEU A 396 -21.53 4.00 -14.65
C LEU A 396 -20.68 2.82 -15.12
N CYS A 397 -20.00 2.12 -14.21
CA CYS A 397 -19.16 0.97 -14.56
C CYS A 397 -18.93 -0.02 -13.41
N LEU A 398 -18.52 -1.23 -13.80
CA LEU A 398 -17.85 -2.22 -12.96
C LEU A 398 -16.47 -2.48 -13.56
N ILE A 399 -15.46 -2.59 -12.70
CA ILE A 399 -14.07 -2.76 -13.12
C ILE A 399 -13.54 -4.01 -12.46
N PHE A 400 -12.97 -4.90 -13.26
CA PHE A 400 -12.31 -6.11 -12.78
C PHE A 400 -10.87 -6.12 -13.25
N ASP A 401 -9.99 -6.61 -12.38
CA ASP A 401 -8.63 -6.89 -12.75
C ASP A 401 -8.58 -8.06 -13.75
N ALA A 402 -7.87 -7.89 -14.87
CA ALA A 402 -7.94 -8.87 -15.96
C ALA A 402 -7.22 -10.21 -15.65
N ASP A 403 -6.33 -10.22 -14.64
CA ASP A 403 -5.52 -11.38 -14.28
C ASP A 403 -6.10 -12.17 -13.10
N THR A 404 -6.71 -11.47 -12.14
CA THR A 404 -7.29 -12.06 -10.93
C THR A 404 -8.81 -12.18 -11.01
N GLY A 405 -9.47 -11.40 -11.88
CA GLY A 405 -10.91 -11.30 -11.93
C GLY A 405 -11.52 -10.57 -10.73
N GLU A 406 -10.70 -10.07 -9.79
CA GLU A 406 -11.18 -9.37 -8.61
C GLU A 406 -11.82 -8.03 -8.99
N TRP A 407 -12.96 -7.71 -8.38
CA TRP A 407 -13.56 -6.40 -8.50
C TRP A 407 -12.64 -5.32 -7.91
N ARG A 408 -12.53 -4.19 -8.61
CA ARG A 408 -11.72 -3.05 -8.22
C ARG A 408 -12.57 -1.78 -8.21
N SER A 409 -12.41 -0.97 -7.17
CA SER A 409 -12.92 0.39 -7.20
C SER A 409 -12.06 1.26 -8.15
N PRO A 410 -12.61 2.34 -8.72
CA PRO A 410 -11.84 3.27 -9.55
C PRO A 410 -10.56 3.81 -8.90
N GLU A 411 -10.56 3.95 -7.57
CA GLU A 411 -9.41 4.43 -6.78
C GLU A 411 -8.30 3.38 -6.66
N GLN A 412 -8.62 2.10 -6.83
CA GLN A 412 -7.72 0.96 -6.64
C GLN A 412 -7.00 0.51 -7.92
N LEU A 413 -7.25 1.15 -9.06
CA LEU A 413 -6.68 0.77 -10.37
C LEU A 413 -5.16 1.00 -10.51
N GLN A 414 -4.51 1.45 -9.44
CA GLN A 414 -3.09 1.82 -9.48
C GLN A 414 -2.16 0.62 -9.72
N ILE A 415 -2.63 -0.58 -9.42
CA ILE A 415 -1.86 -1.84 -9.43
C ILE A 415 -2.00 -2.58 -10.76
N SER A 416 -3.20 -2.57 -11.37
CA SER A 416 -3.50 -3.32 -12.58
C SER A 416 -2.93 -2.66 -13.85
N SER A 417 -2.32 -3.45 -14.73
CA SER A 417 -1.88 -3.09 -16.09
C SER A 417 -3.01 -3.24 -17.12
N GLU A 418 -3.84 -4.26 -16.91
CA GLU A 418 -4.99 -4.62 -17.72
C GLU A 418 -6.26 -4.75 -16.86
N ILE A 419 -7.37 -4.22 -17.35
CA ILE A 419 -8.66 -4.30 -16.67
C ILE A 419 -9.77 -4.65 -17.66
N ILE A 420 -10.80 -5.33 -17.15
CA ILE A 420 -12.05 -5.56 -17.85
C ILE A 420 -13.08 -4.56 -17.31
N LEU A 421 -13.46 -3.62 -18.17
CA LEU A 421 -14.41 -2.55 -17.88
C LEU A 421 -15.80 -2.92 -18.40
N PHE A 422 -16.73 -3.21 -17.51
CA PHE A 422 -18.15 -3.38 -17.85
C PHE A 422 -18.91 -2.06 -17.69
N THR A 423 -19.69 -1.72 -18.71
CA THR A 423 -20.56 -0.52 -18.70
C THR A 423 -21.95 -0.87 -19.23
N PRO A 424 -23.02 -0.21 -18.77
CA PRO A 424 -24.32 -0.29 -19.41
C PRO A 424 -24.27 0.13 -20.88
N ASN A 425 -25.14 -0.44 -21.72
CA ASN A 425 -25.17 -0.17 -23.16
C ASN A 425 -25.44 1.29 -23.53
N ASN A 426 -26.10 2.05 -22.64
CA ASN A 426 -26.39 3.48 -22.80
C ASN A 426 -25.28 4.41 -22.29
N VAL A 427 -24.13 3.87 -21.87
CA VAL A 427 -22.96 4.66 -21.45
C VAL A 427 -22.02 4.86 -22.63
N GLU A 428 -21.74 6.13 -22.94
CA GLU A 428 -20.70 6.55 -23.87
C GLU A 428 -19.35 6.54 -23.16
N ARG A 429 -18.30 6.21 -23.91
CA ARG A 429 -16.95 6.00 -23.38
C ARG A 429 -15.94 6.68 -24.27
N GLU A 430 -15.07 7.44 -23.64
CA GLU A 430 -13.92 8.07 -24.28
C GLU A 430 -12.67 7.65 -23.51
N TYR A 431 -11.72 7.05 -24.22
CA TYR A 431 -10.41 6.68 -23.68
C TYR A 431 -9.43 7.83 -23.95
N GLY A 432 -8.76 8.29 -22.91
CA GLY A 432 -7.68 9.26 -23.02
C GLY A 432 -6.42 8.65 -23.65
N GLY A 433 -5.39 9.48 -23.84
CA GLY A 433 -4.08 9.00 -24.28
C GLY A 433 -3.53 7.94 -23.32
N ASN A 434 -2.81 6.96 -23.86
CA ASN A 434 -2.20 5.83 -23.14
C ASN A 434 -3.15 4.71 -22.67
N ILE A 435 -4.28 4.52 -23.37
CA ILE A 435 -5.13 3.33 -23.24
C ILE A 435 -5.16 2.62 -24.59
N GLU A 436 -4.84 1.33 -24.61
CA GLU A 436 -5.06 0.44 -25.74
C GLU A 436 -6.33 -0.39 -25.47
N LEU A 437 -7.25 -0.39 -26.42
CA LEU A 437 -8.42 -1.27 -26.40
C LEU A 437 -8.01 -2.61 -27.01
N ILE A 438 -7.88 -3.64 -26.17
CA ILE A 438 -7.52 -5.00 -26.61
C ILE A 438 -8.75 -5.69 -27.18
N ASP A 439 -9.85 -5.68 -26.42
CA ASP A 439 -11.13 -6.24 -26.85
C ASP A 439 -12.27 -5.25 -26.57
N SER A 440 -13.07 -5.04 -27.60
CA SER A 440 -14.23 -4.14 -27.58
C SER A 440 -15.53 -4.87 -27.24
N PHE A 441 -15.52 -6.19 -27.14
CA PHE A 441 -16.72 -6.97 -26.95
C PHE A 441 -16.50 -8.20 -26.06
N ILE A 442 -16.44 -7.98 -24.75
CA ILE A 442 -16.58 -9.05 -23.76
C ILE A 442 -18.06 -9.18 -23.41
N PRO A 443 -18.68 -10.35 -23.63
CA PRO A 443 -20.05 -10.60 -23.22
C PRO A 443 -20.17 -10.42 -21.70
N CYS A 444 -21.28 -9.84 -21.25
CA CYS A 444 -21.55 -9.66 -19.82
C CYS A 444 -22.74 -10.52 -19.43
N SER A 445 -22.63 -11.21 -18.30
CA SER A 445 -23.75 -11.94 -17.70
C SER A 445 -24.89 -10.99 -17.30
N LEU A 446 -24.57 -9.76 -16.88
CA LEU A 446 -25.57 -8.75 -16.53
C LEU A 446 -26.28 -8.21 -17.76
N GLN A 447 -27.61 -8.34 -17.77
CA GLN A 447 -28.44 -7.89 -18.88
C GLN A 447 -28.26 -6.39 -19.15
N GLY A 448 -27.95 -6.05 -20.40
CA GLY A 448 -27.79 -4.66 -20.83
C GLY A 448 -26.43 -4.04 -20.52
N TRP A 449 -25.46 -4.84 -20.08
CA TRP A 449 -24.07 -4.45 -19.88
C TRP A 449 -23.14 -5.05 -20.94
N ARG A 450 -21.99 -4.42 -21.14
CA ARG A 450 -20.95 -4.86 -22.08
C ARG A 450 -19.56 -4.64 -21.49
N GLY A 451 -18.69 -5.64 -21.64
CA GLY A 451 -17.31 -5.62 -21.14
C GLY A 451 -16.32 -5.21 -22.21
N HIS A 452 -15.24 -4.54 -21.81
CA HIS A 452 -14.15 -4.09 -22.67
C HIS A 452 -12.84 -4.43 -21.98
N LEU A 453 -11.94 -5.15 -22.66
CA LEU A 453 -10.59 -5.37 -22.17
C LEU A 453 -9.73 -4.20 -22.62
N ILE A 454 -9.26 -3.43 -21.65
CA ILE A 454 -8.42 -2.26 -21.89
C ILE A 454 -7.12 -2.39 -21.11
N GLN A 455 -6.05 -1.93 -21.74
CA GLN A 455 -4.69 -1.96 -21.20
C GLN A 455 -4.16 -0.55 -21.11
N ARG A 456 -3.46 -0.26 -20.01
CA ARG A 456 -2.77 1.01 -19.85
C ARG A 456 -1.38 0.93 -20.48
N THR A 457 -1.13 1.73 -21.51
CA THR A 457 0.14 1.75 -22.25
C THR A 457 1.13 2.81 -21.76
N GLY A 458 0.76 3.60 -20.75
CA GLY A 458 1.62 4.66 -20.19
C GLY A 458 1.49 4.82 -18.67
N ASN A 459 2.17 5.83 -18.12
CA ASN A 459 2.19 6.07 -16.67
C ASN A 459 0.89 6.66 -16.12
N SER A 460 0.08 7.26 -16.99
CA SER A 460 -1.22 7.83 -16.62
C SER A 460 -2.16 7.73 -17.81
N ALA A 461 -3.37 7.31 -17.53
CA ALA A 461 -4.48 7.18 -18.46
C ALA A 461 -5.75 7.74 -17.81
N GLU A 462 -6.71 8.15 -18.64
CA GLU A 462 -8.01 8.64 -18.20
C GLU A 462 -9.11 7.91 -18.96
N ILE A 463 -10.12 7.41 -18.26
CA ILE A 463 -11.34 6.86 -18.85
C ILE A 463 -12.46 7.82 -18.53
N THR A 464 -13.13 8.36 -19.54
CA THR A 464 -14.32 9.20 -19.37
C THR A 464 -15.57 8.40 -19.74
N LEU A 465 -16.51 8.32 -18.80
CA LEU A 465 -17.81 7.67 -18.95
C LEU A 465 -18.91 8.72 -18.93
N ARG A 466 -19.87 8.65 -19.86
CA ARG A 466 -21.01 9.58 -19.93
C ARG A 466 -22.33 8.85 -20.06
N ARG A 467 -23.33 9.30 -19.30
CA ARG A 467 -24.72 8.85 -19.39
C ARG A 467 -25.66 10.03 -19.20
N GLY A 468 -26.21 10.56 -20.29
CA GLY A 468 -27.01 11.79 -20.25
C GLY A 468 -26.20 12.96 -19.68
N ALA A 469 -26.64 13.54 -18.56
CA ALA A 469 -25.95 14.64 -17.89
C ALA A 469 -24.83 14.19 -16.93
N VAL A 470 -24.74 12.91 -16.60
CA VAL A 470 -23.73 12.39 -15.66
C VAL A 470 -22.44 12.08 -16.40
N THR A 471 -21.33 12.65 -15.93
CA THR A 471 -19.98 12.37 -16.44
C THR A 471 -19.11 11.88 -15.28
N GLN A 472 -18.50 10.70 -15.44
CA GLN A 472 -17.53 10.16 -14.49
C GLN A 472 -16.17 10.08 -15.19
N LYS A 473 -15.12 10.57 -14.51
CA LYS A 473 -13.74 10.45 -14.96
C LYS A 473 -12.98 9.53 -14.03
N ILE A 474 -12.34 8.51 -14.59
CA ILE A 474 -11.54 7.53 -13.86
C ILE A 474 -10.08 7.77 -14.23
N TYR A 475 -9.27 8.11 -13.24
CA TYR A 475 -7.84 8.34 -13.42
C TYR A 475 -7.07 7.05 -13.13
N TRP A 476 -6.48 6.46 -14.17
CA TRP A 476 -5.72 5.23 -14.09
C TRP A 476 -4.22 5.53 -14.15
N GLN A 477 -3.58 5.64 -13.00
CA GLN A 477 -2.17 6.01 -12.88
C GLN A 477 -1.32 4.79 -12.50
N LYS A 478 -0.19 4.59 -13.21
CA LYS A 478 0.84 3.61 -12.84
C LYS A 478 1.44 4.13 -11.55
N ASN A 479 1.17 3.44 -10.45
CA ASN A 479 2.01 3.66 -9.30
C ASN A 479 3.41 3.15 -9.66
N SER A 480 4.34 4.09 -9.75
CA SER A 480 5.77 3.80 -9.81
C SER A 480 6.27 3.38 -8.41
N TYR A 481 5.53 2.48 -7.75
CA TYR A 481 5.94 1.99 -6.44
C TYR A 481 7.14 1.08 -6.60
N LEU A 482 8.26 1.56 -6.04
CA LEU A 482 9.37 0.76 -5.54
C LEU A 482 8.85 -0.09 -4.36
N GLN A 483 7.92 -1.01 -4.61
CA GLN A 483 7.46 -2.00 -3.63
C GLN A 483 7.79 -3.42 -4.13
N PRO A 484 8.05 -4.37 -3.22
CA PRO A 484 8.26 -5.76 -3.58
C PRO A 484 7.02 -6.37 -4.28
N LYS A 485 7.24 -7.39 -5.12
CA LYS A 485 6.18 -8.12 -5.84
C LYS A 485 6.49 -9.61 -5.92
N LEU A 486 5.46 -10.46 -5.92
CA LEU A 486 5.62 -11.88 -6.26
C LEU A 486 5.52 -12.09 -7.78
N GLN A 487 6.43 -12.88 -8.34
CA GLN A 487 6.41 -13.30 -9.74
C GLN A 487 6.46 -14.82 -9.81
N GLY A 488 5.55 -15.42 -10.57
CA GLY A 488 5.50 -16.87 -10.77
C GLY A 488 4.44 -17.21 -11.81
N ILE A 489 4.30 -18.51 -12.11
CA ILE A 489 3.24 -18.94 -13.02
C ILE A 489 1.91 -18.84 -12.27
N TYR A 490 1.10 -17.87 -12.68
CA TYR A 490 -0.20 -17.60 -12.08
C TYR A 490 -1.27 -18.51 -12.65
N LEU A 491 -2.13 -19.03 -11.78
CA LEU A 491 -3.41 -19.62 -12.15
C LEU A 491 -4.45 -18.53 -12.09
N LYS A 492 -5.00 -18.16 -13.26
CA LYS A 492 -6.22 -17.37 -13.32
C LYS A 492 -7.25 -18.05 -12.44
N SER A 493 -7.59 -17.40 -11.33
CA SER A 493 -8.48 -17.91 -10.30
C SER A 493 -8.87 -16.75 -9.39
N HIS A 494 -9.87 -16.97 -8.54
CA HIS A 494 -10.37 -15.96 -7.59
C HIS A 494 -9.39 -15.57 -6.49
N TYR A 495 -8.22 -16.21 -6.40
CA TYR A 495 -7.18 -15.93 -5.41
C TYR A 495 -5.82 -15.82 -6.10
N VAL A 496 -4.88 -15.11 -5.47
CA VAL A 496 -3.47 -15.07 -5.90
C VAL A 496 -2.87 -16.48 -5.79
N SER A 497 -2.97 -17.24 -6.88
CA SER A 497 -2.63 -18.66 -6.93
C SER A 497 -1.51 -18.93 -7.92
N PHE A 498 -0.50 -19.67 -7.48
CA PHE A 498 0.64 -20.04 -8.29
C PHE A 498 0.68 -21.56 -8.53
N LEU A 499 1.10 -21.97 -9.73
CA LEU A 499 1.38 -23.37 -10.07
C LEU A 499 2.68 -23.90 -9.44
N GLY A 500 3.40 -23.08 -8.68
CA GLY A 500 4.62 -23.45 -7.99
C GLY A 500 5.12 -22.29 -7.14
N THR A 501 6.22 -22.46 -6.41
CA THR A 501 6.75 -21.40 -5.55
C THR A 501 7.10 -20.14 -6.36
N PRO A 502 6.45 -19.00 -6.10
CA PRO A 502 6.78 -17.75 -6.76
C PRO A 502 8.14 -17.24 -6.28
N THR A 503 8.69 -16.33 -7.06
CA THR A 503 9.91 -15.61 -6.77
C THR A 503 9.56 -14.22 -6.30
N LEU A 504 10.20 -13.76 -5.22
CA LEU A 504 9.97 -12.42 -4.71
C LEU A 504 10.93 -11.45 -5.38
N TRP A 505 10.41 -10.37 -5.93
CA TRP A 505 11.18 -9.33 -6.58
C TRP A 505 11.19 -8.07 -5.73
N HIS A 506 12.39 -7.60 -5.40
CA HIS A 506 12.60 -6.35 -4.69
C HIS A 506 13.00 -5.22 -5.65
N PRO A 507 12.45 -4.01 -5.49
CA PRO A 507 12.72 -2.87 -6.35
C PRO A 507 14.18 -2.38 -6.30
N PRO A 508 14.65 -1.65 -7.33
CA PRO A 508 15.95 -1.01 -7.34
C PRO A 508 16.19 -0.12 -6.11
N GLY A 509 17.43 -0.11 -5.62
CA GLY A 509 17.84 0.66 -4.44
C GLY A 509 19.25 1.21 -4.59
N VAL A 510 19.43 2.50 -4.32
CA VAL A 510 20.74 3.19 -4.40
C VAL A 510 21.73 2.73 -3.32
N LEU A 511 21.21 2.22 -2.21
CA LEU A 511 21.98 1.71 -1.08
C LEU A 511 21.60 0.27 -0.80
N ALA A 512 22.58 -0.53 -0.39
CA ALA A 512 22.34 -1.87 0.11
C ALA A 512 21.45 -1.79 1.35
N LYS A 513 20.50 -2.72 1.45
CA LYS A 513 19.55 -2.80 2.56
C LYS A 513 19.49 -4.23 3.06
N THR A 514 19.48 -4.38 4.38
CA THR A 514 19.10 -5.63 5.01
C THR A 514 17.62 -5.56 5.34
N LEU A 515 16.84 -6.49 4.79
CA LEU A 515 15.42 -6.67 5.13
C LEU A 515 15.29 -7.90 5.99
N ASN A 516 14.36 -7.86 6.93
CA ASN A 516 13.91 -9.08 7.59
C ASN A 516 12.80 -9.72 6.76
N ILE A 517 12.71 -11.06 6.81
CA ILE A 517 11.71 -11.85 6.09
C ILE A 517 11.01 -12.83 7.04
N LEU A 518 9.68 -12.91 6.93
CA LEU A 518 8.86 -13.90 7.62
C LEU A 518 7.97 -14.60 6.61
N ILE A 519 7.99 -15.92 6.61
CA ILE A 519 7.08 -16.74 5.80
C ILE A 519 6.33 -17.67 6.74
N GLU A 520 5.01 -17.59 6.69
CA GLU A 520 4.09 -18.37 7.51
C GLU A 520 3.28 -19.32 6.61
N ASP A 521 3.24 -20.60 6.96
CA ASP A 521 2.27 -21.56 6.43
C ASP A 521 0.97 -21.43 7.23
N LEU A 522 -0.06 -20.89 6.59
CA LEU A 522 -1.34 -20.64 7.22
C LEU A 522 -2.15 -21.92 7.45
N GLN A 523 -1.90 -22.98 6.67
CA GLN A 523 -2.58 -24.27 6.82
C GLN A 523 -1.99 -25.06 7.99
N GLN A 524 -0.66 -25.15 8.06
CA GLN A 524 0.04 -25.87 9.14
C GLN A 524 0.17 -25.05 10.42
N ARG A 525 -0.15 -23.75 10.37
CA ARG A 525 -0.04 -22.79 11.48
C ARG A 525 1.39 -22.68 12.01
N GLU A 526 2.35 -22.57 11.11
CA GLU A 526 3.77 -22.49 11.48
C GLU A 526 4.53 -21.41 10.70
N ALA A 527 5.54 -20.84 11.34
CA ALA A 527 6.51 -19.98 10.68
C ALA A 527 7.64 -20.85 10.12
N ILE A 528 7.87 -20.75 8.80
CA ILE A 528 8.87 -21.53 8.08
C ILE A 528 10.27 -20.91 8.22
N THR A 529 10.34 -19.57 8.37
CA THR A 529 11.60 -18.86 8.55
C THR A 529 12.04 -18.79 10.02
N GLN A 530 13.35 -18.64 10.25
CA GLN A 530 13.88 -18.51 11.61
C GLN A 530 13.55 -17.15 12.26
N PRO A 531 13.59 -17.06 13.61
CA PRO A 531 13.51 -15.78 14.30
C PRO A 531 14.60 -14.79 13.88
N ASN A 532 14.18 -13.68 13.28
CA ASN A 532 15.04 -12.63 12.71
C ASN A 532 15.80 -13.06 11.46
N GLU A 533 15.23 -13.94 10.64
CA GLU A 533 15.73 -14.23 9.30
C GLU A 533 15.89 -12.92 8.51
N GLN A 534 17.07 -12.72 7.92
CA GLN A 534 17.44 -11.49 7.22
C GLN A 534 17.99 -11.79 5.84
N ILE A 535 17.50 -11.04 4.85
CA ILE A 535 18.01 -11.04 3.49
C ILE A 535 18.76 -9.73 3.23
N THR A 536 19.92 -9.83 2.59
CA THR A 536 20.69 -8.64 2.20
C THR A 536 20.47 -8.37 0.72
N ILE A 537 19.94 -7.18 0.44
CA ILE A 537 19.66 -6.67 -0.90
C ILE A 537 20.78 -5.70 -1.24
N ALA A 538 21.55 -6.01 -2.27
CA ALA A 538 22.66 -5.15 -2.69
C ALA A 538 22.14 -3.83 -3.28
N ALA A 539 22.96 -2.78 -3.30
CA ALA A 539 22.64 -1.59 -4.07
C ALA A 539 22.55 -1.96 -5.56
N SER A 540 21.44 -1.67 -6.21
CA SER A 540 21.26 -1.92 -7.64
C SER A 540 20.30 -0.93 -8.27
N THR A 541 20.57 -0.60 -9.53
CA THR A 541 19.65 0.13 -10.42
C THR A 541 18.63 -0.80 -11.08
N SER A 542 18.79 -2.11 -10.94
CA SER A 542 17.85 -3.14 -11.39
C SER A 542 17.06 -3.71 -10.21
N TRP A 543 15.94 -4.37 -10.50
CA TRP A 543 15.26 -5.17 -9.48
C TRP A 543 16.13 -6.37 -9.10
N GLN A 544 15.90 -6.88 -7.89
CA GLN A 544 16.62 -8.03 -7.36
C GLN A 544 15.67 -9.17 -7.04
N GLU A 545 16.10 -10.35 -7.45
CA GLU A 545 15.39 -11.60 -7.26
C GLU A 545 15.72 -12.20 -5.88
N ILE A 546 14.69 -12.64 -5.16
CA ILE A 546 14.78 -13.36 -3.89
C ILE A 546 14.04 -14.68 -4.09
N ASP A 547 14.80 -15.77 -4.16
CA ASP A 547 14.25 -17.11 -4.33
C ASP A 547 13.54 -17.56 -3.04
N LEU A 548 12.24 -17.85 -3.13
CA LEU A 548 11.46 -18.33 -1.99
C LEU A 548 11.53 -19.85 -1.80
N ARG A 549 12.06 -20.61 -2.78
CA ARG A 549 12.19 -22.08 -2.72
C ARG A 549 13.11 -22.56 -1.60
N GLN A 550 13.96 -21.68 -1.09
CA GLN A 550 14.80 -21.96 0.07
C GLN A 550 13.96 -22.17 1.35
N TRP A 551 12.72 -21.67 1.39
CA TRP A 551 11.79 -21.86 2.51
C TRP A 551 10.57 -22.68 2.13
N ILE A 552 9.94 -22.38 0.98
CA ILE A 552 8.67 -23.00 0.59
C ILE A 552 8.95 -24.18 -0.34
N GLN A 553 8.58 -25.40 0.09
CA GLN A 553 8.82 -26.64 -0.66
C GLN A 553 7.55 -27.43 -0.99
N THR A 554 6.40 -27.04 -0.44
CA THR A 554 5.14 -27.77 -0.55
C THR A 554 4.00 -26.87 -1.03
N SER A 555 2.96 -27.47 -1.60
CA SER A 555 1.69 -26.80 -1.88
C SER A 555 1.03 -26.36 -0.59
N GLY A 556 0.38 -25.20 -0.58
CA GLY A 556 -0.21 -24.65 0.64
C GLY A 556 -0.65 -23.19 0.48
N THR A 557 -1.10 -22.59 1.58
CA THR A 557 -1.46 -21.16 1.65
C THR A 557 -0.45 -20.46 2.53
N TYR A 558 0.22 -19.45 1.98
CA TYR A 558 1.35 -18.79 2.61
C TYR A 558 1.11 -17.30 2.78
N ASN A 559 1.64 -16.72 3.87
CA ASN A 559 1.80 -15.28 4.03
C ASN A 559 3.28 -14.95 4.07
N ILE A 560 3.72 -14.02 3.22
CA ILE A 560 5.09 -13.49 3.24
C ILE A 560 5.07 -12.06 3.76
N ARG A 561 6.04 -11.72 4.62
CA ARG A 561 6.24 -10.36 5.14
C ARG A 561 7.69 -9.95 4.99
N LEU A 562 7.90 -8.71 4.56
CA LEU A 562 9.19 -8.05 4.46
C LEU A 562 9.16 -6.74 5.22
N TRP A 563 10.19 -6.48 6.01
CA TRP A 563 10.29 -5.19 6.70
C TRP A 563 11.72 -4.72 6.92
N SER A 564 11.86 -3.39 6.97
CA SER A 564 13.04 -2.66 7.43
C SER A 564 12.60 -1.50 8.32
N SER A 565 13.55 -0.68 8.79
CA SER A 565 13.23 0.51 9.59
C SER A 565 12.24 1.47 8.93
N ASN A 566 12.15 1.47 7.59
CA ASN A 566 11.40 2.47 6.83
C ASN A 566 10.40 1.89 5.82
N THR A 567 10.35 0.57 5.63
CA THR A 567 9.53 -0.07 4.59
C THR A 567 8.93 -1.36 5.10
N GLN A 568 7.66 -1.60 4.80
CA GLN A 568 6.97 -2.82 5.16
C GLN A 568 6.06 -3.26 4.03
N TRP A 569 6.00 -4.57 3.80
CA TRP A 569 5.21 -5.18 2.74
C TRP A 569 4.79 -6.58 3.18
N SER A 570 3.57 -7.00 2.81
CA SER A 570 3.07 -8.35 3.08
C SER A 570 2.09 -8.78 2.00
N GLU A 571 2.11 -10.06 1.64
CA GLU A 571 1.21 -10.64 0.65
C GLU A 571 0.83 -12.07 1.04
N THR A 572 -0.43 -12.44 0.82
CA THR A 572 -0.94 -13.82 1.01
C THR A 572 -1.18 -14.44 -0.35
N PHE A 573 -0.71 -15.68 -0.57
CA PHE A 573 -0.85 -16.38 -1.83
C PHE A 573 -1.01 -17.90 -1.61
N GLN A 574 -1.51 -18.59 -2.63
CA GLN A 574 -1.68 -20.04 -2.65
C GLN A 574 -0.72 -20.69 -3.65
N ILE A 575 -0.20 -21.87 -3.31
CA ILE A 575 0.50 -22.77 -4.24
C ILE A 575 -0.37 -24.01 -4.41
N GLN A 576 -0.85 -24.27 -5.64
CA GLN A 576 -1.76 -25.38 -5.91
C GLN A 576 -1.05 -26.70 -6.22
N GLU A 577 0.09 -26.65 -6.89
CA GLU A 577 0.87 -27.85 -7.25
C GLU A 577 2.34 -27.69 -6.81
N ASP A 578 2.94 -28.80 -6.37
CA ASP A 578 4.40 -28.93 -6.24
C ASP A 578 5.06 -29.13 -7.61
N CYS A 579 4.68 -28.31 -8.59
CA CYS A 579 5.40 -28.26 -9.86
C CYS A 579 6.72 -27.53 -9.60
N GLN A 580 7.78 -28.30 -9.39
CA GLN A 580 9.14 -27.80 -9.49
C GLN A 580 9.35 -27.33 -10.93
N LEU A 581 9.13 -26.04 -11.18
CA LEU A 581 9.55 -25.40 -12.43
C LEU A 581 11.07 -25.48 -12.47
N SER A 582 11.56 -26.53 -13.13
CA SER A 582 12.96 -26.86 -13.30
C SER A 582 13.61 -25.82 -14.20
N HIS A 583 14.37 -24.93 -13.59
CA HIS A 583 15.20 -23.88 -14.17
C HIS A 583 14.50 -22.81 -15.03
N LEU A 584 14.67 -21.56 -14.59
CA LEU A 584 14.29 -20.34 -15.30
C LEU A 584 15.08 -20.27 -16.63
N PRO A 585 14.43 -20.08 -17.80
CA PRO A 585 15.16 -19.80 -19.03
C PRO A 585 16.01 -18.54 -18.84
N SER A 586 17.32 -18.62 -19.13
CA SER A 586 18.20 -17.47 -19.07
C SER A 586 17.78 -16.46 -20.13
N VAL A 587 17.99 -15.18 -19.85
CA VAL A 587 17.77 -14.10 -20.83
C VAL A 587 18.71 -14.21 -22.05
N GLN A 588 19.76 -15.02 -21.95
CA GLN A 588 20.65 -15.36 -23.07
C GLN A 588 20.12 -16.48 -23.96
N ASP A 589 19.06 -17.19 -23.55
CA ASP A 589 18.49 -18.33 -24.28
C ASP A 589 17.29 -17.94 -25.18
N VAL A 590 17.00 -16.65 -25.29
CA VAL A 590 15.88 -16.12 -26.05
C VAL A 590 16.19 -16.17 -27.55
N ASN A 591 15.36 -16.87 -28.32
CA ASN A 591 15.51 -17.01 -29.77
C ASN A 591 14.58 -16.05 -30.50
N ILE A 592 15.14 -15.17 -31.32
CA ILE A 592 14.36 -14.21 -32.11
C ILE A 592 14.26 -14.71 -33.55
N LEU A 593 13.03 -14.83 -34.04
CA LEU A 593 12.73 -15.27 -35.39
C LEU A 593 12.13 -14.12 -36.22
N ASP A 594 12.49 -14.05 -37.49
CA ASP A 594 11.85 -13.16 -38.48
C ASP A 594 10.48 -13.71 -38.94
N ARG A 595 9.80 -12.98 -39.83
CA ARG A 595 8.51 -13.40 -40.41
C ARG A 595 8.59 -14.75 -41.15
N ARG A 596 9.77 -15.13 -41.64
CA ARG A 596 10.04 -16.40 -42.33
C ARG A 596 10.45 -17.52 -41.36
N LYS A 597 10.42 -17.25 -40.04
CA LYS A 597 10.83 -18.14 -38.95
C LYS A 597 12.33 -18.46 -38.94
N ASN A 598 13.17 -17.65 -39.58
CA ASN A 598 14.62 -17.78 -39.49
C ASN A 598 15.13 -17.11 -38.22
N THR A 599 16.08 -17.74 -37.54
CA THR A 599 16.76 -17.14 -36.40
C THR A 599 17.58 -15.94 -36.83
N ILE A 600 17.33 -14.77 -36.23
CA ILE A 600 18.12 -13.57 -36.48
C ILE A 600 19.42 -13.68 -35.66
N GLN A 601 20.52 -14.03 -36.32
CA GLN A 601 21.81 -14.30 -35.66
C GLN A 601 22.73 -13.07 -35.55
N LYS A 602 22.41 -11.95 -36.22
CA LYS A 602 23.23 -10.73 -36.23
C LYS A 602 22.36 -9.50 -36.01
N PHE A 603 22.81 -8.63 -35.10
CA PHE A 603 22.24 -7.30 -34.86
C PHE A 603 23.29 -6.21 -35.11
N PRO A 604 22.93 -5.08 -35.74
CA PRO A 604 21.60 -4.74 -36.25
C PRO A 604 21.17 -5.64 -37.42
N ALA A 605 19.86 -5.88 -37.54
CA ALA A 605 19.33 -6.61 -38.70
C ALA A 605 19.25 -5.67 -39.91
N ASP A 606 19.78 -6.12 -41.05
CA ASP A 606 19.75 -5.36 -42.30
C ASP A 606 18.43 -5.59 -43.02
N CYS A 607 17.60 -4.56 -43.12
CA CYS A 607 16.42 -4.55 -43.99
C CYS A 607 16.80 -3.91 -45.32
N LEU A 608 16.33 -4.49 -46.44
CA LEU A 608 16.65 -3.99 -47.78
C LEU A 608 15.90 -2.71 -48.12
N GLU A 609 14.66 -2.57 -47.63
CA GLU A 609 13.79 -1.43 -47.86
C GLU A 609 12.97 -1.08 -46.60
N SER A 610 12.57 0.19 -46.45
CA SER A 610 11.75 0.65 -45.32
C SER A 610 10.38 -0.03 -45.26
N GLN A 611 9.81 -0.37 -46.41
CA GLN A 611 8.53 -1.08 -46.50
C GLN A 611 8.65 -2.53 -46.00
N ASP A 612 9.77 -3.20 -46.28
CA ASP A 612 10.00 -4.56 -45.81
C ASP A 612 10.09 -4.62 -44.29
N PHE A 613 10.77 -3.65 -43.66
CA PHE A 613 10.84 -3.54 -42.21
C PHE A 613 9.47 -3.39 -41.55
N TRP A 614 8.60 -2.52 -42.09
CA TRP A 614 7.26 -2.36 -41.54
C TRP A 614 6.37 -3.58 -41.75
N LEU A 615 6.71 -4.46 -42.70
CA LEU A 615 6.01 -5.71 -42.95
C LEU A 615 6.61 -6.91 -42.19
N GLU A 616 7.64 -6.68 -41.37
CA GLU A 616 8.24 -7.72 -40.54
C GLU A 616 7.40 -8.03 -39.29
N GLU A 617 7.44 -9.31 -38.94
CA GLU A 617 6.84 -9.85 -37.73
C GLU A 617 7.92 -10.58 -36.96
N LEU A 618 8.24 -10.08 -35.76
CA LEU A 618 9.26 -10.67 -34.91
C LEU A 618 8.61 -11.63 -33.93
N THR A 619 9.06 -12.88 -33.91
CA THR A 619 8.68 -13.84 -32.86
C THR A 619 9.84 -14.01 -31.89
N ILE A 620 9.64 -13.61 -30.64
CA ILE A 620 10.61 -13.83 -29.57
C ILE A 620 10.18 -15.11 -28.82
N LYS A 621 11.04 -16.11 -28.76
CA LYS A 621 10.81 -17.41 -28.12
C LYS A 621 11.72 -17.63 -26.93
N GLY A 622 11.29 -18.46 -25.97
CA GLY A 622 12.06 -18.75 -24.76
C GLY A 622 11.83 -17.73 -23.64
N LEU A 623 10.69 -17.05 -23.68
CA LEU A 623 10.18 -16.17 -22.63
C LEU A 623 9.30 -16.98 -21.68
N TRP A 624 8.95 -16.44 -20.50
CA TRP A 624 8.04 -17.16 -19.61
C TRP A 624 6.63 -17.14 -20.19
N PRO A 625 5.91 -18.27 -20.19
CA PRO A 625 4.50 -18.26 -20.53
C PRO A 625 3.75 -17.24 -19.67
N LEU A 626 2.93 -16.40 -20.30
CA LEU A 626 2.10 -15.37 -19.65
C LEU A 626 2.84 -14.18 -19.00
N GLU A 627 4.16 -14.05 -19.16
CA GLU A 627 4.92 -12.87 -18.69
C GLU A 627 4.57 -11.61 -19.49
N GLU A 628 4.56 -10.45 -18.83
CA GLU A 628 4.39 -9.14 -19.48
C GLU A 628 5.75 -8.52 -19.84
N LEU A 629 5.83 -7.94 -21.04
CA LEU A 629 7.04 -7.32 -21.56
C LEU A 629 6.73 -5.90 -22.05
N ASP A 630 7.49 -4.93 -21.53
CA ASP A 630 7.48 -3.54 -21.99
C ASP A 630 8.39 -3.43 -23.23
N PHE A 631 7.83 -3.20 -24.40
CA PHE A 631 8.55 -2.92 -25.63
C PHE A 631 8.61 -1.41 -25.88
N GLU A 632 9.78 -0.86 -26.19
CA GLU A 632 9.94 0.54 -26.63
C GLU A 632 10.64 0.57 -27.99
N MET A 633 9.93 1.09 -29.00
CA MET A 633 10.47 1.37 -30.32
C MET A 633 10.85 2.85 -30.42
N THR A 634 12.05 3.14 -30.91
CA THR A 634 12.50 4.52 -31.17
C THR A 634 13.19 4.65 -32.51
N ASN A 635 13.04 5.81 -33.15
CA ASN A 635 13.80 6.20 -34.34
C ASN A 635 15.00 7.13 -33.98
N GLY A 636 15.28 7.32 -32.69
CA GLY A 636 16.31 8.22 -32.17
C GLY A 636 15.83 9.64 -31.84
N GLU A 637 14.66 10.06 -32.36
CA GLU A 637 14.03 11.35 -32.07
C GLU A 637 12.74 11.17 -31.28
N ASP A 638 11.86 10.29 -31.76
CA ASP A 638 10.59 9.90 -31.17
C ASP A 638 10.66 8.49 -30.59
N LYS A 639 9.76 8.20 -29.64
CA LYS A 639 9.66 6.90 -28.99
C LYS A 639 8.22 6.51 -28.70
N VAL A 640 7.93 5.23 -28.83
CA VAL A 640 6.62 4.63 -28.58
C VAL A 640 6.82 3.36 -27.75
N SER A 641 6.02 3.20 -26.71
CA SER A 641 6.05 2.03 -25.83
C SER A 641 4.76 1.22 -25.96
N ILE A 642 4.86 -0.10 -25.96
CA ILE A 642 3.74 -1.03 -25.93
C ILE A 642 4.01 -2.12 -24.89
N LEU A 643 2.97 -2.57 -24.20
CA LEU A 643 3.04 -3.72 -23.30
C LEU A 643 2.47 -4.94 -24.02
N ARG A 644 3.17 -6.08 -23.99
CA ARG A 644 2.70 -7.32 -24.60
C ARG A 644 2.90 -8.51 -23.67
N LYS A 645 1.89 -9.36 -23.62
CA LYS A 645 1.90 -10.61 -22.85
C LYS A 645 2.40 -11.77 -23.70
N VAL A 646 3.24 -12.60 -23.11
CA VAL A 646 3.78 -13.81 -23.72
C VAL A 646 2.70 -14.91 -23.72
N ASP A 647 2.61 -15.67 -24.81
CA ASP A 647 1.64 -16.76 -24.96
C ASP A 647 1.91 -17.94 -24.00
N GLY A 648 0.99 -18.90 -23.94
CA GLY A 648 1.12 -20.10 -23.08
C GLY A 648 2.31 -21.02 -23.42
N LEU A 649 3.04 -20.75 -24.52
CA LEU A 649 4.21 -21.50 -24.97
C LEU A 649 5.51 -20.71 -24.78
N GLY A 650 5.47 -19.52 -24.16
CA GLY A 650 6.67 -18.70 -23.94
C GLY A 650 7.10 -17.91 -25.18
N ASN A 651 6.18 -17.58 -26.08
CA ASN A 651 6.45 -16.75 -27.26
C ASN A 651 5.67 -15.44 -27.23
N VAL A 652 6.26 -14.39 -27.77
CA VAL A 652 5.55 -13.14 -28.08
C VAL A 652 5.80 -12.76 -29.52
N VAL A 653 4.75 -12.29 -30.18
CA VAL A 653 4.78 -11.89 -31.59
C VAL A 653 4.59 -10.38 -31.66
N ILE A 654 5.48 -9.71 -32.38
CA ILE A 654 5.50 -8.25 -32.52
C ILE A 654 5.40 -7.94 -34.01
N ASN A 655 4.28 -7.34 -34.40
CA ASN A 655 4.10 -6.83 -35.75
C ASN A 655 4.64 -5.41 -35.83
N LEU A 656 5.69 -5.17 -36.62
CA LEU A 656 6.32 -3.85 -36.68
C LEU A 656 5.41 -2.81 -37.34
N ALA A 657 4.42 -3.23 -38.15
CA ALA A 657 3.46 -2.33 -38.77
C ALA A 657 2.68 -1.50 -37.75
N SER A 658 2.46 -2.00 -36.53
CA SER A 658 1.69 -1.28 -35.50
C SER A 658 2.35 0.01 -35.04
N PHE A 659 3.64 0.21 -35.32
CA PHE A 659 4.38 1.42 -34.95
C PHE A 659 4.51 2.43 -36.10
N ARG A 660 4.15 2.04 -37.34
CA ARG A 660 4.40 2.84 -38.55
C ARG A 660 3.70 4.20 -38.54
N ASP A 661 2.45 4.24 -38.08
CA ASP A 661 1.65 5.46 -38.10
C ASP A 661 1.98 6.42 -36.93
N VAL A 662 2.78 5.95 -35.97
CA VAL A 662 3.11 6.66 -34.73
C VAL A 662 4.55 7.18 -34.73
N LEU A 663 5.45 6.56 -35.49
CA LEU A 663 6.85 6.96 -35.63
C LEU A 663 7.13 7.52 -37.03
N ALA A 664 7.82 8.66 -37.09
CA ALA A 664 8.27 9.22 -38.37
C ALA A 664 9.25 8.30 -39.10
N GLU A 665 9.27 8.36 -40.43
CA GLU A 665 10.25 7.65 -41.27
C GLU A 665 11.69 8.07 -40.93
N ALA A 666 12.55 7.09 -40.69
CA ALA A 666 13.94 7.29 -40.30
C ALA A 666 14.84 6.18 -40.87
N ASP A 667 16.14 6.44 -40.94
CA ASP A 667 17.14 5.49 -41.44
C ASP A 667 17.44 4.33 -40.48
N ARG A 668 17.06 4.51 -39.21
CA ARG A 668 17.31 3.56 -38.14
C ARG A 668 16.13 3.50 -37.20
N TYR A 669 15.77 2.27 -36.83
CA TYR A 669 14.85 1.98 -35.75
C TYR A 669 15.55 1.12 -34.71
N SER A 670 15.15 1.24 -33.46
CA SER A 670 15.55 0.29 -32.43
C SER A 670 14.37 -0.11 -31.57
N LEU A 671 14.16 -1.42 -31.48
CA LEU A 671 13.21 -2.04 -30.58
C LEU A 671 13.96 -2.49 -29.33
N THR A 672 13.65 -1.86 -28.21
CA THR A 672 14.05 -2.35 -26.90
C THR A 672 12.91 -3.12 -26.28
N TRP A 673 13.22 -4.13 -25.47
CA TRP A 673 12.25 -4.67 -24.52
C TRP A 673 12.87 -4.83 -23.15
N LEU A 674 11.99 -4.68 -22.19
CA LEU A 674 12.27 -4.75 -20.78
C LEU A 674 11.45 -5.92 -20.22
N ARG A 675 12.16 -6.95 -19.78
CA ARG A 675 11.64 -7.85 -18.75
C ARG A 675 11.68 -7.06 -17.44
N GLU A 676 10.56 -6.95 -16.72
CA GLU A 676 10.51 -6.18 -15.47
C GLU A 676 11.63 -6.68 -14.53
N GLY A 677 12.58 -5.79 -14.21
CA GLY A 677 13.70 -6.13 -13.34
C GLY A 677 15.04 -6.50 -13.97
N LYS A 678 15.11 -6.69 -15.29
CA LYS A 678 16.37 -7.00 -16.00
C LYS A 678 16.84 -5.82 -16.88
N SER A 679 18.06 -5.91 -17.41
CA SER A 679 18.62 -4.92 -18.33
C SER A 679 17.81 -4.86 -19.62
N TYR A 680 17.65 -3.66 -20.21
CA TYR A 680 17.08 -3.50 -21.54
C TYR A 680 17.82 -4.40 -22.54
N GLN A 681 17.05 -5.20 -23.29
CA GLN A 681 17.56 -5.81 -24.50
C GLN A 681 17.25 -4.90 -25.68
N LEU A 682 18.24 -4.72 -26.56
CA LEU A 682 18.18 -3.79 -27.69
C LEU A 682 18.34 -4.56 -28.99
N LEU A 683 17.33 -4.49 -29.84
CA LEU A 683 17.45 -4.82 -31.26
C LEU A 683 17.53 -3.50 -32.02
N SER A 684 18.56 -3.36 -32.85
CA SER A 684 18.66 -2.25 -33.80
C SER A 684 18.38 -2.77 -35.20
N PHE A 685 17.70 -1.97 -36.01
CA PHE A 685 17.38 -2.23 -37.40
C PHE A 685 17.90 -1.06 -38.25
N ASN A 686 18.60 -1.39 -39.34
CA ASN A 686 19.10 -0.41 -40.28
C ASN A 686 18.38 -0.58 -41.61
N LEU A 687 17.92 0.52 -42.19
CA LEU A 687 17.17 0.55 -43.45
C LEU A 687 18.02 1.03 -44.64
N ASN A 688 19.26 1.44 -44.39
CA ASN A 688 20.17 1.98 -45.41
C ASN A 688 21.51 1.25 -45.39
N LYS A 689 21.79 0.49 -46.47
CA LYS A 689 23.05 -0.27 -46.66
C LYS A 689 24.26 0.60 -47.03
N GLU A 690 24.07 1.86 -47.43
CA GLU A 690 25.14 2.67 -48.05
C GLU A 690 26.13 3.32 -47.07
N LEU A 691 25.91 3.25 -45.75
CA LEU A 691 26.73 3.99 -44.77
C LEU A 691 27.89 3.20 -44.12
N TRP A 692 28.26 2.01 -44.63
CA TRP A 692 29.36 1.19 -44.09
C TRP A 692 30.46 0.85 -45.11
N SER A 693 30.72 1.71 -46.10
CA SER A 693 31.94 1.64 -46.92
C SER A 693 33.08 2.55 -46.46
N LEU A 694 32.91 3.27 -45.34
CA LEU A 694 33.94 4.13 -44.74
C LEU A 694 34.02 3.86 -43.24
N ASP A 695 34.91 2.93 -42.89
CA ASP A 695 35.55 2.70 -41.58
C ASP A 695 35.62 1.20 -41.19
N GLN A 696 36.19 0.39 -42.08
CA GLN A 696 36.97 -0.77 -41.63
C GLN A 696 38.45 -0.40 -41.67
N PRO A 697 39.18 -0.40 -40.54
CA PRO A 697 40.62 -0.53 -40.57
C PRO A 697 40.95 -2.02 -40.77
N GLU A 698 41.09 -2.45 -42.02
CA GLU A 698 41.87 -3.63 -42.32
C GLU A 698 43.37 -3.33 -42.10
N ASN A 699 44.02 -4.26 -41.39
CA ASN A 699 45.46 -4.48 -41.29
C ASN A 699 46.30 -3.52 -40.42
N LEU A 700 46.77 -4.05 -39.28
CA LEU A 700 48.18 -4.07 -38.84
C LEU A 700 48.34 -5.14 -37.72
N PRO A 701 49.54 -5.70 -37.51
CA PRO A 701 49.76 -7.14 -37.39
C PRO A 701 49.73 -7.68 -35.95
N ALA A 702 49.64 -9.01 -35.85
CA ALA A 702 49.85 -9.77 -34.64
C ALA A 702 51.16 -9.36 -33.93
N SER A 703 51.04 -8.82 -32.71
CA SER A 703 52.17 -8.71 -31.78
C SER A 703 51.94 -9.62 -30.58
N LYS A 704 52.90 -10.52 -30.35
CA LYS A 704 53.04 -11.28 -29.11
C LYS A 704 53.70 -10.39 -28.05
N SER A 705 53.04 -10.21 -26.90
CA SER A 705 53.66 -9.99 -25.58
C SER A 705 52.53 -10.03 -24.53
N SER A 706 52.43 -11.00 -23.63
CA SER A 706 53.22 -11.11 -22.40
C SER A 706 53.29 -9.80 -21.60
N SER A 707 52.30 -9.54 -20.75
CA SER A 707 52.54 -8.93 -19.43
C SER A 707 51.39 -9.27 -18.47
N ALA A 708 51.76 -9.65 -17.25
CA ALA A 708 50.85 -9.94 -16.15
C ALA A 708 50.06 -8.69 -15.73
N PRO A 709 48.87 -8.83 -15.11
CA PRO A 709 48.12 -7.68 -14.62
C PRO A 709 48.88 -7.03 -13.46
N ILE A 710 49.24 -5.76 -13.64
CA ILE A 710 49.67 -4.87 -12.55
C ILE A 710 48.40 -4.37 -11.87
N ASP A 711 48.27 -4.68 -10.58
CA ASP A 711 47.28 -4.08 -9.68
C ASP A 711 47.46 -2.56 -9.67
N VAL A 712 46.49 -1.82 -10.20
CA VAL A 712 46.34 -0.38 -9.99
C VAL A 712 45.09 -0.17 -9.15
N PRO A 713 45.18 0.51 -7.99
CA PRO A 713 44.02 0.77 -7.14
C PRO A 713 42.99 1.66 -7.88
N PRO A 714 41.68 1.51 -7.60
CA PRO A 714 40.64 2.26 -8.29
C PRO A 714 40.79 3.76 -7.99
N VAL A 715 41.09 4.54 -9.03
CA VAL A 715 41.15 6.01 -8.95
C VAL A 715 39.72 6.54 -8.85
N LYS A 716 39.41 7.29 -7.78
CA LYS A 716 38.09 7.91 -7.58
C LYS A 716 37.87 9.02 -8.60
N ALA A 717 36.95 8.78 -9.54
CA ALA A 717 36.42 9.84 -10.41
C ALA A 717 35.49 10.78 -9.62
N SER A 718 35.49 12.07 -9.95
CA SER A 718 34.57 13.06 -9.38
C SER A 718 33.59 13.55 -10.44
N VAL A 719 32.32 13.73 -10.08
CA VAL A 719 31.28 14.22 -11.00
C VAL A 719 30.74 15.56 -10.48
N TYR A 720 30.84 16.59 -11.32
CA TYR A 720 30.29 17.91 -11.05
C TYR A 720 29.08 18.18 -11.93
N TRP A 721 28.05 18.74 -11.31
CA TRP A 721 26.88 19.25 -11.98
C TRP A 721 26.96 20.77 -11.97
N ILE A 722 26.92 21.37 -13.15
CA ILE A 722 26.96 22.83 -13.32
C ILE A 722 25.58 23.32 -13.68
N GLU A 723 24.94 24.04 -12.77
CA GLU A 723 23.61 24.63 -12.99
C GLU A 723 23.72 25.94 -13.77
N ILE A 724 23.17 25.97 -14.99
CA ILE A 724 23.05 27.19 -15.79
C ILE A 724 21.75 27.05 -16.61
N GLY A 725 20.69 27.75 -16.21
CA GLY A 725 19.32 27.52 -16.71
C GLY A 725 19.16 27.35 -18.24
N ARG A 726 18.06 26.69 -18.65
CA ARG A 726 17.82 26.05 -19.97
C ARG A 726 18.34 26.74 -21.22
N SER A 727 18.25 28.07 -21.31
CA SER A 727 18.62 28.80 -22.53
C SER A 727 20.13 28.95 -22.77
N LYS A 728 20.99 28.57 -21.81
CA LYS A 728 22.45 28.81 -21.90
C LYS A 728 23.34 27.58 -21.68
N ALA A 729 22.77 26.41 -21.39
CA ALA A 729 23.54 25.18 -21.16
C ALA A 729 24.40 24.78 -22.38
N LYS A 730 23.86 24.92 -23.59
CA LYS A 730 24.60 24.66 -24.85
C LYS A 730 25.77 25.64 -25.06
N GLN A 731 25.59 26.91 -24.71
CA GLN A 731 26.66 27.92 -24.78
C GLN A 731 27.75 27.67 -23.74
N LEU A 732 27.37 27.30 -22.51
CA LEU A 732 28.31 26.91 -21.46
C LEU A 732 29.11 25.66 -21.85
N GLN A 733 28.43 24.64 -22.39
CA GLN A 733 29.09 23.42 -22.87
C GLN A 733 30.16 23.76 -23.91
N GLN A 734 29.85 24.58 -24.91
CA GLN A 734 30.82 25.00 -25.93
C GLN A 734 32.01 25.73 -25.33
N LEU A 735 31.79 26.66 -24.40
CA LEU A 735 32.86 27.41 -23.72
C LEU A 735 33.74 26.52 -22.86
N LEU A 736 33.15 25.60 -22.09
CA LEU A 736 33.90 24.66 -21.26
C LEU A 736 34.67 23.66 -22.12
N THR A 737 34.09 23.14 -23.20
CA THR A 737 34.79 22.24 -24.13
C THR A 737 36.00 22.94 -24.77
N SER A 738 35.82 24.18 -25.22
CA SER A 738 36.93 24.97 -25.80
C SER A 738 38.02 25.26 -24.77
N GLN A 739 37.67 25.57 -23.52
CA GLN A 739 38.65 25.83 -22.48
C GLN A 739 39.37 24.55 -22.03
N ILE A 740 38.67 23.40 -21.92
CA ILE A 740 39.28 22.10 -21.63
C ILE A 740 40.31 21.72 -22.71
N GLN A 741 40.02 22.01 -23.98
CA GLN A 741 40.96 21.78 -25.06
C GLN A 741 42.18 22.72 -24.96
N ALA A 742 41.97 24.00 -24.65
CA ALA A 742 43.05 24.97 -24.48
C ALA A 742 43.99 24.65 -23.31
N GLU A 743 43.45 24.12 -22.20
CA GLU A 743 44.22 23.73 -21.00
C GLU A 743 44.79 22.29 -21.10
N GLY A 744 44.60 21.59 -22.23
CA GLY A 744 45.10 20.23 -22.44
C GLY A 744 44.41 19.14 -21.60
N LEU A 745 43.21 19.42 -21.09
CA LEU A 745 42.48 18.58 -20.13
C LEU A 745 41.52 17.57 -20.78
N ALA A 746 41.44 17.51 -22.11
CA ALA A 746 40.46 16.70 -22.84
C ALA A 746 40.53 15.18 -22.56
N ARG A 747 41.70 14.68 -22.11
CA ARG A 747 41.87 13.26 -21.73
C ARG A 747 41.38 12.93 -20.33
N VAL A 748 41.20 13.95 -19.48
CA VAL A 748 40.92 13.77 -18.06
C VAL A 748 39.59 14.38 -17.63
N VAL A 749 38.98 15.21 -18.47
CA VAL A 749 37.67 15.84 -18.24
C VAL A 749 36.72 15.51 -19.39
N SER A 750 35.60 14.86 -19.09
CA SER A 750 34.53 14.62 -20.05
C SER A 750 33.31 15.47 -19.71
N ILE A 751 32.75 16.16 -20.70
CA ILE A 751 31.49 16.89 -20.55
C ILE A 751 30.38 16.11 -21.24
N SER A 752 29.28 15.87 -20.53
CA SER A 752 28.06 15.30 -21.09
C SER A 752 26.89 16.26 -20.91
N TYR A 753 26.05 16.35 -21.94
CA TYR A 753 24.78 17.06 -21.90
C TYR A 753 23.65 16.04 -22.09
N ASP A 754 22.68 16.05 -21.19
CA ASP A 754 21.49 15.21 -21.25
C ASP A 754 20.27 16.10 -21.53
N LYS A 755 19.49 15.78 -22.56
CA LYS A 755 18.27 16.54 -22.93
C LYS A 755 17.25 16.56 -21.79
N ALA A 756 17.20 15.52 -20.96
CA ALA A 756 16.33 15.47 -19.77
C ALA A 756 16.80 16.42 -18.65
N LEU A 757 18.09 16.79 -18.63
CA LEU A 757 18.71 17.68 -17.65
C LEU A 757 19.15 19.01 -18.28
N SER A 758 18.28 19.60 -19.10
CA SER A 758 18.59 20.81 -19.90
C SER A 758 19.07 22.05 -19.11
N GLU A 759 18.99 22.04 -17.78
CA GLU A 759 19.46 23.10 -16.87
C GLU A 759 20.87 22.85 -16.33
N PHE A 760 21.47 21.68 -16.63
CA PHE A 760 22.75 21.25 -16.09
C PHE A 760 23.75 20.87 -17.18
N VAL A 761 25.02 21.16 -16.94
CA VAL A 761 26.15 20.58 -17.67
C VAL A 761 26.89 19.64 -16.73
N ILE A 762 26.97 18.36 -17.09
CA ILE A 762 27.64 17.35 -16.26
C ILE A 762 29.09 17.25 -16.70
N VAL A 763 30.01 17.34 -15.74
CA VAL A 763 31.44 17.22 -15.96
C VAL A 763 32.00 16.10 -15.10
N ARG A 764 32.67 15.13 -15.73
CA ARG A 764 33.39 14.06 -15.01
C ARG A 764 34.88 14.29 -15.09
N LEU A 765 35.53 14.29 -13.93
CA LEU A 765 36.98 14.24 -13.80
C LEU A 765 37.38 12.78 -13.59
N SER A 766 38.25 12.29 -14.46
CA SER A 766 38.84 10.95 -14.33
C SER A 766 39.70 10.77 -13.07
N ASP A 767 40.18 11.87 -12.47
CA ASP A 767 41.03 11.88 -11.29
C ASP A 767 40.83 13.19 -10.50
N GLN A 768 40.69 13.07 -9.17
CA GLN A 768 40.50 14.21 -8.25
C GLN A 768 41.64 15.22 -8.26
N LYS A 769 42.87 14.83 -8.65
CA LYS A 769 44.00 15.77 -8.68
C LYS A 769 43.80 16.94 -9.65
N TYR A 770 42.88 16.81 -10.61
CA TYR A 770 42.54 17.86 -11.57
C TYR A 770 41.42 18.81 -11.09
N GLU A 771 40.83 18.57 -9.91
CA GLU A 771 39.78 19.42 -9.34
C GLU A 771 40.19 20.89 -9.15
N PRO A 772 41.40 21.23 -8.65
CA PRO A 772 41.81 22.63 -8.50
C PRO A 772 41.90 23.36 -9.84
N VAL A 773 42.48 22.71 -10.85
CA VAL A 773 42.61 23.24 -12.21
C VAL A 773 41.24 23.42 -12.86
N PHE A 774 40.34 22.45 -12.65
CA PHE A 774 38.97 22.54 -13.13
C PHE A 774 38.19 23.69 -12.49
N LYS A 775 38.33 23.91 -11.17
CA LYS A 775 37.68 25.04 -10.48
C LYS A 775 38.19 26.39 -10.97
N GLU A 776 39.50 26.52 -11.19
CA GLU A 776 40.10 27.75 -11.74
C GLU A 776 39.62 28.02 -13.17
N MET A 777 39.54 26.97 -13.99
CA MET A 777 38.95 27.03 -15.33
C MET A 777 37.49 27.50 -15.28
N CYS A 778 36.67 26.96 -14.37
CA CYS A 778 35.30 27.41 -14.18
C CYS A 778 35.23 28.90 -13.81
N SER A 779 36.10 29.40 -12.93
CA SER A 779 36.18 30.83 -12.61
C SER A 779 36.58 31.72 -13.79
N SER A 780 37.39 31.21 -14.73
CA SER A 780 37.68 31.90 -16.00
C SER A 780 36.44 31.97 -16.90
N VAL A 781 35.66 30.88 -16.96
CA VAL A 781 34.40 30.82 -17.72
C VAL A 781 33.30 31.68 -17.10
N GLU A 782 33.21 31.76 -15.76
CA GLU A 782 32.31 32.69 -15.04
C GLU A 782 32.51 34.15 -15.47
N LYS A 783 33.77 34.58 -15.58
CA LYS A 783 34.13 35.94 -16.02
C LYS A 783 33.68 36.21 -17.46
N ARG A 784 33.77 35.21 -18.34
CA ARG A 784 33.31 35.33 -19.75
C ARG A 784 31.79 35.31 -19.88
N LEU A 785 31.09 34.64 -18.96
CA LEU A 785 29.63 34.55 -18.94
C LEU A 785 28.94 35.65 -18.13
N TYR A 786 29.70 36.50 -17.42
CA TYR A 786 29.21 37.49 -16.45
C TYR A 786 28.20 36.89 -15.46
N ARG A 787 28.42 35.64 -15.03
CA ARG A 787 27.51 34.91 -14.15
C ARG A 787 28.28 33.86 -13.33
N LYS A 788 27.86 33.69 -12.08
CA LYS A 788 28.41 32.68 -11.18
C LYS A 788 27.97 31.27 -11.60
N ILE A 789 28.92 30.35 -11.65
CA ILE A 789 28.77 28.92 -11.90
C ILE A 789 28.68 28.24 -10.53
N ASN A 790 27.57 27.56 -10.27
CA ASN A 790 27.43 26.74 -9.08
C ASN A 790 27.93 25.33 -9.40
N LEU A 791 29.04 24.93 -8.77
CA LEU A 791 29.57 23.56 -8.86
C LEU A 791 28.94 22.70 -7.76
N ILE A 792 28.12 21.74 -8.14
CA ILE A 792 27.55 20.75 -7.22
C ILE A 792 28.37 19.46 -7.37
N ASN A 793 29.15 19.11 -6.35
CA ASN A 793 29.91 17.86 -6.29
C ASN A 793 28.96 16.72 -5.87
N ARG A 794 28.86 15.66 -6.67
CA ARG A 794 28.02 14.48 -6.39
C ARG A 794 28.83 13.19 -6.43
#